data_AF-A0A8I3MAL4-F1
#
_entry.id   AF-A0A8I3MAL4-F1
#
_cell.length_a   1.000
_cell.length_b   1.000
_cell.length_c   1.000
_cell.angle_alpha   90.00
_cell.angle_beta   90.00
_cell.angle_gamma   90.00
#
_symmetry.space_group_name_H-M   'P 1'
#
loop_
_entity.id
_entity.type
_entity.pdbx_description
1 polymer ?
#
loop_
_entity_poly.entity_id
_entity_poly.type
_entity_poly.pdbx_seq_one_letter_code
_entity_poly.pdbx_strand_id
1 'polypeptide(L)'
;MSSARCVAQTKLRDLRSKLLSKEAFCQELKAEMENYKENNARKSSLLTSLRDRVQELEEESAALTASKIRTEITAHTAIKENQELKKKVAELDESFQKCLKEIEENKNQVSKNCRQHEEFLAQLGDCLDPDKKNEKASYEDLILKLRELCEENAFVKGQIVTLEETINVHEMEAKASRETIMRLVSEVNRAQEKAASCTKEKGKLNQDLLSAVETKEALEMEVRILQERLLAGQQVWDASKQELNLLKKRSCELEKSLEASVDAAAASRSQYFSFREKVAALLRGSWGTTGPKEDAIVERIREMTSQEESRKKMVSQLEARISELVEQLGNESGFHQKALQRAQKAENKLEVLQGQLTHLEGELVSGDVLRDNLNFEKQKYLKFLDQLSEKMKLDQMAAELGFDMRLDVVLARTEQLVRLESNAVIENKTLAYNLQRKLRTQKERLESKELHMSLLRQKIAQLEGEKQVRSALAVERDEASLTLRKLQKKVERLQKELSVCREANTELKAKLADTSELKIKTLEQTKAIEDLNKSRDKLEKMKEKAEKKLTSVKSELDTTEREAQEDKERAKNMIEVVTNEMKTLKKSLEEVERREKQLVDFREVISKMLGLNMTSLALPDYEIIRCLERLIHSHQHYFVTCACLQDVPPRGERHTQSHLKLLH
;
A
#
# COMPACT_ATOMS: atom_id res chain seq x y z
N MET A 1 -125.89 91.74 -103.64
CA MET A 1 -125.31 91.27 -102.36
C MET A 1 -124.35 90.11 -102.65
N SER A 2 -123.03 90.30 -102.52
CA SER A 2 -122.04 89.23 -102.82
C SER A 2 -120.95 89.10 -101.73
N SER A 3 -120.33 90.21 -101.34
CA SER A 3 -119.18 90.25 -100.40
C SER A 3 -119.38 89.49 -99.08
N ALA A 4 -120.58 89.56 -98.47
CA ALA A 4 -120.82 89.03 -97.12
C ALA A 4 -120.67 87.51 -96.95
N ARG A 5 -120.94 86.69 -97.99
CA ARG A 5 -120.82 85.21 -97.86
C ARG A 5 -119.38 84.72 -97.82
N CYS A 6 -118.48 85.38 -98.55
CA CYS A 6 -117.08 84.94 -98.67
C CYS A 6 -116.34 85.05 -97.33
N VAL A 7 -116.50 86.17 -96.62
CA VAL A 7 -115.78 86.45 -95.35
C VAL A 7 -116.12 85.43 -94.25
N ALA A 8 -117.37 84.96 -94.18
CA ALA A 8 -117.80 83.97 -93.20
C ALA A 8 -117.20 82.57 -93.48
N GLN A 9 -117.15 82.17 -94.75
CA GLN A 9 -116.71 80.83 -95.15
C GLN A 9 -115.19 80.64 -94.93
N THR A 10 -114.39 81.69 -95.14
CA THR A 10 -112.95 81.69 -94.85
C THR A 10 -112.67 81.54 -93.35
N LYS A 11 -113.38 82.28 -92.48
CA LYS A 11 -113.22 82.19 -91.02
C LYS A 11 -113.57 80.79 -90.48
N LEU A 12 -114.59 80.14 -91.01
CA LEU A 12 -115.00 78.79 -90.58
C LEU A 12 -113.96 77.72 -90.99
N ARG A 13 -113.31 77.89 -92.15
CA ARG A 13 -112.20 77.02 -92.60
C ARG A 13 -110.94 77.21 -91.74
N ASP A 14 -110.61 78.45 -91.40
CA ASP A 14 -109.47 78.81 -90.54
C ASP A 14 -109.66 78.32 -89.09
N LEU A 15 -110.87 78.42 -88.53
CA LEU A 15 -111.18 77.84 -87.21
C LEU A 15 -111.08 76.30 -87.21
N ARG A 16 -111.52 75.60 -88.26
CA ARG A 16 -111.34 74.15 -88.39
C ARG A 16 -109.87 73.75 -88.51
N SER A 17 -109.06 74.53 -89.24
CA SER A 17 -107.61 74.36 -89.31
C SER A 17 -106.96 74.45 -87.93
N LYS A 18 -107.33 75.49 -87.15
CA LYS A 18 -106.83 75.72 -85.78
C LYS A 18 -107.32 74.68 -84.76
N LEU A 19 -108.51 74.12 -84.95
CA LEU A 19 -108.98 72.99 -84.14
C LEU A 19 -108.15 71.72 -84.44
N LEU A 20 -107.95 71.39 -85.71
CA LEU A 20 -107.19 70.21 -86.12
C LEU A 20 -105.70 70.29 -85.73
N SER A 21 -105.08 71.48 -85.79
CA SER A 21 -103.70 71.64 -85.31
C SER A 21 -103.59 71.56 -83.78
N LYS A 22 -104.63 71.93 -83.03
CA LYS A 22 -104.70 71.71 -81.57
C LYS A 22 -104.99 70.26 -81.21
N GLU A 23 -105.85 69.58 -81.96
CA GLU A 23 -106.08 68.13 -81.85
C GLU A 23 -104.77 67.35 -82.06
N ALA A 24 -104.03 67.64 -83.14
CA ALA A 24 -102.73 67.04 -83.43
C ALA A 24 -101.70 67.32 -82.32
N PHE A 25 -101.56 68.57 -81.89
CA PHE A 25 -100.65 68.95 -80.79
C PHE A 25 -101.00 68.27 -79.45
N CYS A 26 -102.29 68.06 -79.16
CA CYS A 26 -102.73 67.31 -77.99
C CYS A 26 -102.44 65.80 -78.11
N GLN A 27 -102.45 65.24 -79.33
CA GLN A 27 -102.05 63.84 -79.57
C GLN A 27 -100.53 63.67 -79.48
N GLU A 28 -99.73 64.61 -80.00
CA GLU A 28 -98.27 64.67 -79.80
C GLU A 28 -97.91 64.74 -78.30
N LEU A 29 -98.46 65.70 -77.55
CA LEU A 29 -98.23 65.80 -76.09
C LEU A 29 -98.60 64.53 -75.33
N LYS A 30 -99.64 63.81 -75.78
CA LYS A 30 -100.06 62.54 -75.16
C LYS A 30 -99.10 61.40 -75.50
N ALA A 31 -98.58 61.36 -76.73
CA ALA A 31 -97.53 60.41 -77.13
C ALA A 31 -96.20 60.70 -76.43
N GLU A 32 -95.80 61.97 -76.28
CA GLU A 32 -94.65 62.36 -75.47
C GLU A 32 -94.83 61.96 -74.01
N MET A 33 -95.99 62.20 -73.40
CA MET A 33 -96.25 61.83 -72.00
C MET A 33 -96.16 60.31 -71.78
N GLU A 34 -96.72 59.47 -72.66
CA GLU A 34 -96.57 58.02 -72.55
C GLU A 34 -95.12 57.57 -72.81
N ASN A 35 -94.40 58.19 -73.75
CA ASN A 35 -92.97 57.93 -73.97
C ASN A 35 -92.13 58.34 -72.75
N TYR A 36 -92.45 59.45 -72.09
CA TYR A 36 -91.84 59.84 -70.81
C TYR A 36 -92.14 58.85 -69.68
N LYS A 37 -93.38 58.36 -69.56
CA LYS A 37 -93.74 57.31 -68.60
C LYS A 37 -92.98 56.01 -68.88
N GLU A 38 -92.92 55.57 -70.12
CA GLU A 38 -92.21 54.34 -70.49
C GLU A 38 -90.70 54.47 -70.25
N ASN A 39 -90.11 55.61 -70.63
CA ASN A 39 -88.70 55.93 -70.35
C ASN A 39 -88.42 55.99 -68.84
N ASN A 40 -89.34 56.54 -68.04
CA ASN A 40 -89.25 56.53 -66.58
C ASN A 40 -89.40 55.12 -65.97
N ALA A 41 -90.32 54.30 -66.50
CA ALA A 41 -90.48 52.90 -66.08
C ALA A 41 -89.25 52.05 -66.43
N ARG A 42 -88.70 52.19 -67.65
CA ARG A 42 -87.43 51.58 -68.07
C ARG A 42 -86.27 52.01 -67.18
N LYS A 43 -86.16 53.31 -66.84
CA LYS A 43 -85.16 53.84 -65.90
C LYS A 43 -85.34 53.31 -64.48
N SER A 44 -86.57 53.20 -63.99
CA SER A 44 -86.87 52.66 -62.66
C SER A 44 -86.57 51.16 -62.58
N SER A 45 -86.90 50.39 -63.62
CA SER A 45 -86.55 48.98 -63.74
C SER A 45 -85.02 48.78 -63.78
N LEU A 46 -84.31 49.60 -64.57
CA LEU A 46 -82.85 49.62 -64.60
C LEU A 46 -82.24 50.00 -63.23
N LEU A 47 -82.80 51.00 -62.53
CA LEU A 47 -82.36 51.38 -61.19
C LEU A 47 -82.61 50.29 -60.14
N THR A 48 -83.65 49.48 -60.31
CA THR A 48 -83.95 48.34 -59.45
C THR A 48 -82.95 47.24 -59.73
N SER A 49 -82.84 46.79 -60.98
CA SER A 49 -81.84 45.79 -61.40
C SER A 49 -80.40 46.19 -61.06
N LEU A 50 -80.03 47.47 -61.10
CA LEU A 50 -78.70 47.94 -60.66
C LEU A 50 -78.53 47.93 -59.14
N ARG A 51 -79.59 48.09 -58.33
CA ARG A 51 -79.52 47.88 -56.87
C ARG A 51 -79.43 46.41 -56.53
N ASP A 52 -80.26 45.58 -57.15
CA ASP A 52 -80.25 44.13 -56.97
C ASP A 52 -78.85 43.60 -57.31
N ARG A 53 -78.26 44.06 -58.42
CA ARG A 53 -76.89 43.77 -58.85
C ARG A 53 -75.80 44.27 -57.90
N VAL A 54 -76.01 45.42 -57.25
CA VAL A 54 -75.08 45.92 -56.22
C VAL A 54 -75.19 45.08 -54.94
N GLN A 55 -76.40 44.70 -54.53
CA GLN A 55 -76.61 43.83 -53.39
C GLN A 55 -76.04 42.42 -53.64
N GLU A 56 -76.24 41.84 -54.84
CA GLU A 56 -75.56 40.60 -55.27
C GLU A 56 -74.04 40.71 -55.09
N LEU A 57 -73.43 41.80 -55.56
CA LEU A 57 -71.98 42.02 -55.47
C LEU A 57 -71.49 42.32 -54.04
N GLU A 58 -72.31 42.94 -53.20
CA GLU A 58 -72.02 43.16 -51.77
C GLU A 58 -72.12 41.84 -50.98
N GLU A 59 -73.11 41.00 -51.27
CA GLU A 59 -73.27 39.66 -50.68
C GLU A 59 -72.18 38.68 -51.18
N GLU A 60 -71.81 38.72 -52.47
CA GLU A 60 -70.66 37.98 -53.00
C GLU A 60 -69.35 38.45 -52.36
N SER A 61 -69.16 39.76 -52.16
CA SER A 61 -67.97 40.33 -51.48
C SER A 61 -67.90 39.90 -50.01
N ALA A 62 -69.04 39.89 -49.30
CA ALA A 62 -69.15 39.38 -47.94
C ALA A 62 -68.87 37.86 -47.87
N ALA A 63 -69.39 37.08 -48.82
CA ALA A 63 -69.12 35.65 -48.92
C ALA A 63 -67.64 35.36 -49.26
N LEU A 64 -67.04 36.13 -50.15
CA LEU A 64 -65.63 36.03 -50.55
C LEU A 64 -64.70 36.37 -49.38
N THR A 65 -64.98 37.44 -48.64
CA THR A 65 -64.19 37.82 -47.45
C THR A 65 -64.37 36.81 -46.31
N ALA A 66 -65.58 36.32 -46.04
CA ALA A 66 -65.84 35.25 -45.08
C ALA A 66 -65.23 33.89 -45.52
N SER A 67 -65.07 33.65 -46.82
CA SER A 67 -64.34 32.50 -47.36
C SER A 67 -62.83 32.66 -47.14
N LYS A 68 -62.27 33.83 -47.50
CA LYS A 68 -60.86 34.19 -47.31
C LYS A 68 -60.43 34.08 -45.84
N ILE A 69 -61.22 34.62 -44.91
CA ILE A 69 -60.90 34.53 -43.47
C ILE A 69 -60.87 33.07 -43.00
N ARG A 70 -61.78 32.21 -43.50
CA ARG A 70 -61.77 30.77 -43.19
C ARG A 70 -60.56 30.05 -43.78
N THR A 71 -60.14 30.37 -45.01
CA THR A 71 -58.94 29.75 -45.60
C THR A 71 -57.66 30.26 -44.96
N GLU A 72 -57.58 31.54 -44.55
CA GLU A 72 -56.46 32.10 -43.78
C GLU A 72 -56.34 31.47 -42.37
N ILE A 73 -57.46 31.29 -41.65
CA ILE A 73 -57.48 30.56 -40.36
C ILE A 73 -57.06 29.09 -40.55
N THR A 74 -57.55 28.41 -41.59
CA THR A 74 -57.19 27.02 -41.89
C THR A 74 -55.70 26.91 -42.23
N ALA A 75 -55.17 27.83 -43.04
CA ALA A 75 -53.76 27.89 -43.39
C ALA A 75 -52.88 28.17 -42.16
N HIS A 76 -53.24 29.12 -41.29
CA HIS A 76 -52.52 29.37 -40.05
C HIS A 76 -52.54 28.15 -39.10
N THR A 77 -53.65 27.43 -39.03
CA THR A 77 -53.77 26.20 -38.23
C THR A 77 -52.82 25.13 -38.78
N ALA A 78 -52.89 24.84 -40.08
CA ALA A 78 -52.01 23.87 -40.74
C ALA A 78 -50.52 24.26 -40.68
N ILE A 79 -50.19 25.56 -40.71
CA ILE A 79 -48.82 26.08 -40.52
C ILE A 79 -48.35 25.81 -39.07
N LYS A 80 -49.21 26.06 -38.07
CA LYS A 80 -48.89 25.79 -36.66
C LYS A 80 -48.67 24.29 -36.42
N GLU A 81 -49.55 23.44 -36.93
CA GLU A 81 -49.42 21.99 -36.88
C GLU A 81 -48.13 21.51 -37.57
N ASN A 82 -47.78 22.08 -38.73
CA ASN A 82 -46.50 21.79 -39.39
C ASN A 82 -45.28 22.23 -38.56
N GLN A 83 -45.37 23.33 -37.79
CA GLN A 83 -44.30 23.75 -36.89
C GLN A 83 -44.19 22.81 -35.67
N GLU A 84 -45.30 22.37 -35.10
CA GLU A 84 -45.32 21.40 -34.00
C GLU A 84 -44.82 20.01 -34.45
N LEU A 85 -45.18 19.55 -35.65
CA LEU A 85 -44.63 18.34 -36.26
C LEU A 85 -43.13 18.46 -36.54
N LYS A 86 -42.66 19.59 -37.07
CA LYS A 86 -41.22 19.84 -37.28
C LYS A 86 -40.41 19.82 -35.97
N LYS A 87 -40.96 20.34 -34.87
CA LYS A 87 -40.36 20.23 -33.53
C LYS A 87 -40.26 18.76 -33.09
N LYS A 88 -41.37 18.02 -33.16
CA LYS A 88 -41.39 16.58 -32.81
C LYS A 88 -40.42 15.75 -33.66
N VAL A 89 -40.28 16.05 -34.96
CA VAL A 89 -39.29 15.38 -35.82
C VAL A 89 -37.85 15.68 -35.38
N ALA A 90 -37.54 16.94 -35.02
CA ALA A 90 -36.22 17.29 -34.51
C ALA A 90 -35.92 16.68 -33.13
N GLU A 91 -36.91 16.66 -32.22
CA GLU A 91 -36.82 16.01 -30.91
C GLU A 91 -36.59 14.49 -31.04
N LEU A 92 -37.30 13.84 -31.98
CA LEU A 92 -37.13 12.42 -32.27
C LEU A 92 -35.76 12.14 -32.90
N ASP A 93 -35.30 12.93 -33.88
CA ASP A 93 -33.98 12.75 -34.49
C ASP A 93 -32.85 13.00 -33.47
N GLU A 94 -32.94 14.00 -32.60
CA GLU A 94 -31.98 14.19 -31.51
C GLU A 94 -31.95 12.97 -30.55
N SER A 95 -33.12 12.43 -30.20
CA SER A 95 -33.21 11.22 -29.36
C SER A 95 -32.63 9.98 -30.04
N PHE A 96 -32.81 9.85 -31.35
CA PHE A 96 -32.28 8.75 -32.16
C PHE A 96 -30.76 8.86 -32.34
N GLN A 97 -30.25 10.05 -32.65
CA GLN A 97 -28.82 10.36 -32.71
C GLN A 97 -28.13 10.11 -31.37
N LYS A 98 -28.80 10.39 -30.23
CA LYS A 98 -28.29 10.05 -28.90
C LYS A 98 -28.23 8.53 -28.70
N CYS A 99 -29.31 7.81 -29.02
CA CYS A 99 -29.37 6.35 -28.92
C CYS A 99 -28.28 5.66 -29.78
N LEU A 100 -28.05 6.12 -31.01
CA LEU A 100 -26.98 5.62 -31.88
C LEU A 100 -25.58 5.82 -31.27
N LYS A 101 -25.31 6.98 -30.66
CA LYS A 101 -24.04 7.24 -29.97
C LYS A 101 -23.86 6.31 -28.78
N GLU A 102 -24.90 6.14 -27.97
CA GLU A 102 -24.87 5.24 -26.80
C GLU A 102 -24.68 3.77 -27.20
N ILE A 103 -25.27 3.32 -28.31
CA ILE A 103 -25.03 1.99 -28.89
C ILE A 103 -23.58 1.83 -29.36
N GLU A 104 -23.03 2.81 -30.08
CA GLU A 104 -21.65 2.74 -30.59
C GLU A 104 -20.61 2.88 -29.47
N GLU A 105 -20.83 3.71 -28.45
CA GLU A 105 -20.00 3.80 -27.24
C GLU A 105 -19.98 2.46 -26.48
N ASN A 106 -21.14 1.85 -26.25
CA ASN A 106 -21.24 0.52 -25.63
C ASN A 106 -20.52 -0.56 -26.45
N LYS A 107 -20.71 -0.57 -27.79
CA LYS A 107 -20.04 -1.49 -28.72
C LYS A 107 -18.51 -1.33 -28.69
N ASN A 108 -18.01 -0.09 -28.60
CA ASN A 108 -16.58 0.16 -28.47
C ASN A 108 -16.04 -0.26 -27.10
N GLN A 109 -16.79 -0.05 -26.01
CA GLN A 109 -16.39 -0.50 -24.68
C GLN A 109 -16.40 -2.02 -24.55
N VAL A 110 -17.39 -2.72 -25.12
CA VAL A 110 -17.38 -4.20 -25.22
C VAL A 110 -16.19 -4.68 -26.04
N SER A 111 -15.95 -4.07 -27.21
CA SER A 111 -14.80 -4.42 -28.06
C SER A 111 -13.46 -4.20 -27.36
N LYS A 112 -13.34 -3.16 -26.54
CA LYS A 112 -12.17 -2.88 -25.69
C LYS A 112 -12.01 -3.94 -24.59
N ASN A 113 -13.09 -4.29 -23.89
CA ASN A 113 -13.06 -5.33 -22.85
C ASN A 113 -12.64 -6.69 -23.45
N CYS A 114 -13.19 -7.08 -24.61
CA CYS A 114 -12.81 -8.31 -25.30
C CYS A 114 -11.31 -8.33 -25.62
N ARG A 115 -10.75 -7.26 -26.20
CA ARG A 115 -9.30 -7.16 -26.45
C ARG A 115 -8.49 -7.26 -25.17
N GLN A 116 -8.91 -6.61 -24.08
CA GLN A 116 -8.20 -6.70 -22.80
C GLN A 116 -8.22 -8.11 -22.20
N HIS A 117 -9.31 -8.87 -22.41
CA HIS A 117 -9.36 -10.28 -22.03
C HIS A 117 -8.48 -11.16 -22.95
N GLU A 118 -8.50 -10.93 -24.27
CA GLU A 118 -7.62 -11.62 -25.22
C GLU A 118 -6.13 -11.34 -24.97
N GLU A 119 -5.75 -10.08 -24.67
CA GLU A 119 -4.40 -9.67 -24.28
C GLU A 119 -3.96 -10.31 -22.97
N PHE A 120 -4.84 -10.37 -21.97
CA PHE A 120 -4.57 -11.05 -20.69
C PHE A 120 -4.38 -12.57 -20.88
N LEU A 121 -5.19 -13.20 -21.73
CA LEU A 121 -5.09 -14.63 -22.01
C LEU A 121 -3.86 -14.99 -22.85
N ALA A 122 -3.46 -14.13 -23.78
CA ALA A 122 -2.19 -14.27 -24.50
C ALA A 122 -1.01 -14.21 -23.52
N GLN A 123 -0.95 -13.18 -22.66
CA GLN A 123 0.08 -13.06 -21.62
C GLN A 123 0.08 -14.24 -20.64
N LEU A 124 -1.09 -14.75 -20.25
CA LEU A 124 -1.20 -15.92 -19.37
C LEU A 124 -0.73 -17.20 -20.06
N GLY A 125 -1.02 -17.38 -21.35
CA GLY A 125 -0.49 -18.47 -22.17
C GLY A 125 1.02 -18.40 -22.33
N ASP A 126 1.55 -17.24 -22.77
CA ASP A 126 2.99 -16.99 -22.94
C ASP A 126 3.79 -17.21 -21.64
N CYS A 127 3.18 -17.00 -20.47
CA CYS A 127 3.79 -17.25 -19.16
C CYS A 127 3.62 -18.68 -18.61
N LEU A 128 2.72 -19.50 -19.17
CA LEU A 128 2.42 -20.85 -18.67
C LEU A 128 2.81 -21.99 -19.63
N ASP A 129 2.91 -21.76 -20.94
CA ASP A 129 3.26 -22.78 -21.93
C ASP A 129 4.18 -22.22 -23.04
N PRO A 130 5.52 -22.33 -22.87
CA PRO A 130 6.49 -21.93 -23.89
C PRO A 130 6.74 -23.01 -24.98
N ASP A 131 6.21 -24.23 -24.82
CA ASP A 131 6.59 -25.40 -25.63
C ASP A 131 5.50 -25.87 -26.60
N LYS A 132 4.20 -25.73 -26.31
CA LYS A 132 3.12 -26.08 -27.24
C LYS A 132 2.91 -25.04 -28.33
N LYS A 133 3.81 -25.02 -29.30
CA LYS A 133 3.60 -24.30 -30.56
C LYS A 133 2.47 -24.94 -31.37
N ASN A 134 1.37 -24.19 -31.51
CA ASN A 134 0.29 -24.28 -32.52
C ASN A 134 -1.11 -24.76 -32.09
N GLU A 135 -1.38 -25.07 -30.82
CA GLU A 135 -2.76 -25.24 -30.33
C GLU A 135 -3.11 -24.18 -29.28
N LYS A 136 -4.32 -23.60 -29.36
CA LYS A 136 -4.83 -22.71 -28.31
C LYS A 136 -5.19 -23.55 -27.08
N ALA A 137 -4.37 -23.49 -26.05
CA ALA A 137 -4.68 -24.07 -24.74
C ALA A 137 -6.07 -23.63 -24.27
N SER A 138 -6.87 -24.57 -23.77
CA SER A 138 -8.16 -24.28 -23.16
C SER A 138 -7.98 -23.45 -21.88
N TYR A 139 -9.02 -22.71 -21.49
CA TYR A 139 -9.09 -22.12 -20.15
C TYR A 139 -8.90 -23.19 -19.06
N GLU A 140 -9.40 -24.40 -19.29
CA GLU A 140 -9.24 -25.53 -18.37
C GLU A 140 -7.80 -26.02 -18.30
N ASP A 141 -7.07 -26.08 -19.43
CA ASP A 141 -5.65 -26.45 -19.47
C ASP A 141 -4.78 -25.44 -18.70
N LEU A 142 -5.03 -24.14 -18.88
CA LEU A 142 -4.30 -23.08 -18.17
C LEU A 142 -4.60 -23.10 -16.66
N ILE A 143 -5.85 -23.40 -16.26
CA ILE A 143 -6.23 -23.53 -14.85
C ILE A 143 -5.62 -24.79 -14.23
N LEU A 144 -5.57 -25.91 -14.96
CA LEU A 144 -4.87 -27.12 -14.54
C LEU A 144 -3.38 -26.88 -14.38
N LYS A 145 -2.71 -26.23 -15.35
CA LYS A 145 -1.26 -25.96 -15.23
C LYS A 145 -0.94 -24.97 -14.12
N LEU A 146 -1.80 -23.97 -13.86
CA LEU A 146 -1.66 -23.10 -12.70
C LEU A 146 -1.77 -23.88 -11.38
N ARG A 147 -2.67 -24.87 -11.29
CA ARG A 147 -2.79 -25.76 -10.13
C ARG A 147 -1.56 -26.62 -9.92
N GLU A 148 -1.08 -27.29 -10.98
CA GLU A 148 0.18 -28.06 -10.95
C GLU A 148 1.33 -27.21 -10.42
N LEU A 149 1.52 -26.00 -10.97
CA LEU A 149 2.56 -25.07 -10.53
C LEU A 149 2.39 -24.62 -9.07
N CYS A 150 1.16 -24.49 -8.56
CA CYS A 150 0.92 -24.24 -7.14
C CYS A 150 1.31 -25.43 -6.25
N GLU A 151 1.05 -26.66 -6.68
CA GLU A 151 1.38 -27.89 -5.96
C GLU A 151 2.89 -28.18 -6.01
N GLU A 152 3.54 -28.00 -7.17
CA GLU A 152 5.00 -28.00 -7.34
C GLU A 152 5.67 -26.95 -6.43
N ASN A 153 5.14 -25.72 -6.36
CA ASN A 153 5.67 -24.64 -5.53
C ASN A 153 5.52 -24.94 -4.02
N ALA A 154 4.42 -25.57 -3.61
CA ALA A 154 4.25 -26.04 -2.24
C ALA A 154 5.24 -27.17 -1.89
N PHE A 155 5.46 -28.11 -2.80
CA PHE A 155 6.44 -29.19 -2.64
C PHE A 155 7.87 -28.66 -2.53
N VAL A 156 8.29 -27.75 -3.44
CA VAL A 156 9.62 -27.13 -3.41
C VAL A 156 9.83 -26.31 -2.13
N LYS A 157 8.81 -25.62 -1.61
CA LYS A 157 8.87 -24.97 -0.28
C LYS A 157 9.09 -25.98 0.85
N GLY A 158 8.43 -27.14 0.81
CA GLY A 158 8.69 -28.23 1.74
C GLY A 158 10.14 -28.73 1.68
N GLN A 159 10.67 -28.90 0.47
CA GLN A 159 12.09 -29.26 0.28
C GLN A 159 13.04 -28.20 0.85
N ILE A 160 12.77 -26.91 0.61
CA ILE A 160 13.56 -25.80 1.17
C ILE A 160 13.61 -25.88 2.70
N VAL A 161 12.48 -26.07 3.38
CA VAL A 161 12.45 -26.21 4.86
C VAL A 161 13.32 -27.40 5.32
N THR A 162 13.21 -28.57 4.68
CA THR A 162 14.06 -29.72 5.05
C THR A 162 15.57 -29.49 4.80
N LEU A 163 15.91 -28.68 3.80
CA LEU A 163 17.30 -28.27 3.53
C LEU A 163 17.79 -27.26 4.57
N GLU A 164 16.95 -26.30 4.97
CA GLU A 164 17.24 -25.36 6.06
C GLU A 164 17.44 -26.10 7.39
N GLU A 165 16.61 -27.10 7.70
CA GLU A 165 16.77 -27.96 8.89
C GLU A 165 18.10 -28.73 8.87
N THR A 166 18.47 -29.37 7.76
CA THR A 166 19.75 -30.10 7.66
C THR A 166 20.97 -29.17 7.70
N ILE A 167 20.89 -27.95 7.14
CA ILE A 167 21.94 -26.93 7.27
C ILE A 167 22.11 -26.50 8.74
N ASN A 168 21.01 -26.26 9.46
CA ASN A 168 21.05 -25.89 10.88
C ASN A 168 21.67 -27.02 11.75
N VAL A 169 21.36 -28.29 11.47
CA VAL A 169 21.99 -29.43 12.15
C VAL A 169 23.49 -29.44 11.89
N HIS A 170 23.93 -29.35 10.63
CA HIS A 170 25.35 -29.34 10.28
C HIS A 170 26.12 -28.12 10.83
N GLU A 171 25.50 -26.94 10.95
CA GLU A 171 26.14 -25.79 11.61
C GLU A 171 26.36 -26.04 13.12
N MET A 172 25.38 -26.65 13.79
CA MET A 172 25.47 -27.03 15.20
C MET A 172 26.52 -28.12 15.43
N GLU A 173 26.59 -29.14 14.56
CA GLU A 173 27.66 -30.16 14.56
C GLU A 173 29.04 -29.54 14.33
N ALA A 174 29.17 -28.63 13.36
CA ALA A 174 30.40 -27.91 13.09
C ALA A 174 30.79 -26.99 14.26
N LYS A 175 29.83 -26.42 14.99
CA LYS A 175 30.08 -25.64 16.22
C LYS A 175 30.61 -26.53 17.35
N ALA A 176 29.94 -27.63 17.67
CA ALA A 176 30.39 -28.60 18.68
C ALA A 176 31.77 -29.21 18.35
N SER A 177 32.05 -29.41 17.05
CA SER A 177 33.36 -29.84 16.54
C SER A 177 34.44 -28.78 16.77
N ARG A 178 34.18 -27.51 16.43
CA ARG A 178 35.10 -26.38 16.69
C ARG A 178 35.40 -26.21 18.19
N GLU A 179 34.38 -26.31 19.04
CA GLU A 179 34.54 -26.25 20.51
C GLU A 179 35.37 -27.43 21.04
N THR A 180 35.22 -28.62 20.46
CA THR A 180 36.02 -29.80 20.82
C THR A 180 37.46 -29.70 20.34
N ILE A 181 37.71 -29.15 19.15
CA ILE A 181 39.08 -28.84 18.67
C ILE A 181 39.75 -27.82 19.57
N MET A 182 39.06 -26.73 19.95
CA MET A 182 39.58 -25.71 20.88
C MET A 182 39.96 -26.30 22.24
N ARG A 183 39.16 -27.23 22.77
CA ARG A 183 39.44 -27.95 24.02
C ARG A 183 40.70 -28.82 23.89
N LEU A 184 40.78 -29.64 22.83
CA LEU A 184 41.92 -30.51 22.56
C LEU A 184 43.22 -29.73 22.32
N VAL A 185 43.17 -28.61 21.59
CA VAL A 185 44.33 -27.69 21.44
C VAL A 185 44.78 -27.13 22.78
N SER A 186 43.84 -26.74 23.65
CA SER A 186 44.16 -26.26 25.00
C SER A 186 44.79 -27.36 25.88
N GLU A 187 44.32 -28.60 25.76
CA GLU A 187 44.89 -29.75 26.45
C GLU A 187 46.28 -30.14 25.94
N VAL A 188 46.49 -30.08 24.61
CA VAL A 188 47.79 -30.31 23.95
C VAL A 188 48.80 -29.24 24.35
N ASN A 189 48.43 -27.95 24.34
CA ASN A 189 49.32 -26.86 24.77
C ASN A 189 49.76 -27.07 26.23
N ARG A 190 48.81 -27.36 27.13
CA ARG A 190 49.09 -27.67 28.55
C ARG A 190 49.95 -28.93 28.72
N ALA A 191 49.84 -29.92 27.83
CA ALA A 191 50.70 -31.10 27.83
C ALA A 191 52.12 -30.77 27.33
N GLN A 192 52.25 -29.92 26.31
CA GLN A 192 53.51 -29.44 25.77
C GLN A 192 54.28 -28.57 26.77
N GLU A 193 53.59 -27.68 27.50
CA GLU A 193 54.17 -26.91 28.61
C GLU A 193 54.72 -27.82 29.71
N LYS A 194 53.95 -28.84 30.14
CA LYS A 194 54.41 -29.83 31.12
C LYS A 194 55.59 -30.65 30.61
N ALA A 195 55.59 -31.05 29.34
CA ALA A 195 56.71 -31.74 28.71
C ALA A 195 57.97 -30.85 28.69
N ALA A 196 57.83 -29.56 28.39
CA ALA A 196 58.93 -28.58 28.41
C ALA A 196 59.48 -28.32 29.82
N SER A 197 58.64 -28.33 30.87
CA SER A 197 59.12 -28.30 32.26
C SER A 197 59.90 -29.57 32.59
N CYS A 198 59.35 -30.74 32.26
CA CYS A 198 59.97 -32.03 32.51
C CYS A 198 61.33 -32.19 31.79
N THR A 199 61.46 -31.73 30.53
CA THR A 199 62.77 -31.76 29.83
C THR A 199 63.77 -30.78 30.43
N LYS A 200 63.33 -29.61 30.92
CA LYS A 200 64.18 -28.65 31.65
C LYS A 200 64.65 -29.21 33.00
N GLU A 201 63.76 -29.83 33.75
CA GLU A 201 64.04 -30.50 35.04
C GLU A 201 65.00 -31.67 34.83
N LYS A 202 64.77 -32.52 33.82
CA LYS A 202 65.70 -33.59 33.41
C LYS A 202 67.07 -33.03 32.98
N GLY A 203 67.09 -31.92 32.23
CA GLY A 203 68.32 -31.23 31.86
C GLY A 203 69.13 -30.77 33.09
N LYS A 204 68.46 -30.22 34.10
CA LYS A 204 69.09 -29.86 35.37
C LYS A 204 69.60 -31.10 36.12
N LEU A 205 68.78 -32.15 36.27
CA LEU A 205 69.17 -33.39 36.96
C LEU A 205 70.36 -34.08 36.27
N ASN A 206 70.45 -34.03 34.94
CA ASN A 206 71.62 -34.51 34.22
C ASN A 206 72.88 -33.69 34.52
N GLN A 207 72.77 -32.35 34.64
CA GLN A 207 73.90 -31.48 35.01
C GLN A 207 74.32 -31.69 36.46
N ASP A 208 73.36 -31.76 37.39
CA ASP A 208 73.59 -32.06 38.80
C ASP A 208 74.27 -33.44 38.96
N LEU A 209 73.87 -34.44 38.15
CA LEU A 209 74.50 -35.78 38.10
C LEU A 209 75.92 -35.75 37.55
N LEU A 210 76.19 -35.01 36.47
CA LEU A 210 77.53 -34.88 35.91
C LEU A 210 78.51 -34.32 36.96
N SER A 211 78.13 -33.24 37.65
CA SER A 211 78.99 -32.68 38.70
C SER A 211 79.07 -33.54 39.98
N ALA A 212 78.08 -34.39 40.24
CA ALA A 212 78.19 -35.44 41.26
C ALA A 212 79.18 -36.56 40.84
N VAL A 213 79.28 -36.88 39.55
CA VAL A 213 80.29 -37.83 39.02
C VAL A 213 81.69 -37.20 39.06
N GLU A 214 81.86 -35.95 38.61
CA GLU A 214 83.14 -35.22 38.67
C GLU A 214 83.70 -35.17 40.11
N THR A 215 82.85 -34.86 41.10
CA THR A 215 83.24 -34.84 42.51
C THR A 215 83.50 -36.23 43.09
N LYS A 216 82.76 -37.26 42.67
CA LYS A 216 83.05 -38.67 43.01
C LYS A 216 84.42 -39.10 42.49
N GLU A 217 84.73 -38.82 41.23
CA GLU A 217 86.00 -39.22 40.59
C GLU A 217 87.19 -38.53 41.26
N ALA A 218 87.06 -37.26 41.65
CA ALA A 218 88.05 -36.55 42.44
C ALA A 218 88.31 -37.21 43.82
N LEU A 219 87.25 -37.61 44.53
CA LEU A 219 87.36 -38.34 45.79
C LEU A 219 87.95 -39.76 45.61
N GLU A 220 87.63 -40.45 44.52
CA GLU A 220 88.24 -41.76 44.19
C GLU A 220 89.72 -41.64 43.80
N MET A 221 90.16 -40.50 43.27
CA MET A 221 91.59 -40.20 43.10
C MET A 221 92.26 -39.93 44.46
N GLU A 222 91.66 -39.15 45.35
CA GLU A 222 92.20 -38.88 46.69
C GLU A 222 92.31 -40.16 47.53
N VAL A 223 91.28 -41.02 47.52
CA VAL A 223 91.29 -42.32 48.21
C VAL A 223 92.42 -43.22 47.70
N ARG A 224 92.70 -43.25 46.39
CA ARG A 224 93.85 -44.00 45.83
C ARG A 224 95.18 -43.45 46.34
N ILE A 225 95.37 -42.13 46.32
CA ILE A 225 96.59 -41.49 46.84
C ILE A 225 96.78 -41.78 48.35
N LEU A 226 95.70 -41.83 49.12
CA LEU A 226 95.75 -42.20 50.55
C LEU A 226 96.07 -43.69 50.76
N GLN A 227 95.55 -44.58 49.91
CA GLN A 227 95.88 -46.02 49.93
C GLN A 227 97.35 -46.27 49.56
N GLU A 228 97.88 -45.60 48.52
CA GLU A 228 99.29 -45.66 48.14
C GLU A 228 100.21 -45.19 49.28
N ARG A 229 99.88 -44.07 49.93
CA ARG A 229 100.60 -43.56 51.11
C ARG A 229 100.55 -44.53 52.29
N LEU A 230 99.42 -45.18 52.53
CA LEU A 230 99.26 -46.18 53.58
C LEU A 230 100.12 -47.44 53.29
N LEU A 231 100.13 -47.92 52.04
CA LEU A 231 100.95 -49.06 51.62
C LEU A 231 102.45 -48.75 51.73
N ALA A 232 102.89 -47.56 51.31
CA ALA A 232 104.28 -47.11 51.48
C ALA A 232 104.67 -47.02 52.97
N GLY A 233 103.78 -46.46 53.82
CA GLY A 233 103.97 -46.42 55.27
C GLY A 233 104.08 -47.82 55.90
N GLN A 234 103.25 -48.76 55.47
CA GLN A 234 103.29 -50.15 55.92
C GLN A 234 104.60 -50.85 55.52
N GLN A 235 105.07 -50.65 54.28
CA GLN A 235 106.35 -51.20 53.81
C GLN A 235 107.53 -50.67 54.63
N VAL A 236 107.57 -49.37 54.92
CA VAL A 236 108.61 -48.76 55.77
C VAL A 236 108.56 -49.30 57.20
N TRP A 237 107.36 -49.51 57.76
CA TRP A 237 107.19 -50.11 59.09
C TRP A 237 107.64 -51.57 59.15
N ASP A 238 107.25 -52.41 58.18
CA ASP A 238 107.70 -53.80 58.15
C ASP A 238 109.21 -53.94 57.86
N ALA A 239 109.82 -53.02 57.09
CA ALA A 239 111.28 -52.95 56.94
C ALA A 239 111.97 -52.63 58.28
N SER A 240 111.56 -51.57 58.98
CA SER A 240 112.12 -51.21 60.30
C SER A 240 111.93 -52.33 61.34
N LYS A 241 110.80 -53.03 61.29
CA LYS A 241 110.52 -54.22 62.11
C LYS A 241 111.41 -55.42 61.75
N GLN A 242 111.81 -55.59 60.49
CA GLN A 242 112.81 -56.59 60.11
C GLN A 242 114.21 -56.21 60.62
N GLU A 243 114.62 -54.95 60.50
CA GLU A 243 115.88 -54.43 61.06
C GLU A 243 115.97 -54.65 62.57
N LEU A 244 114.90 -54.32 63.32
CA LEU A 244 114.82 -54.56 64.76
C LEU A 244 114.99 -56.05 65.13
N ASN A 245 114.43 -56.95 64.33
CA ASN A 245 114.60 -58.39 64.53
C ASN A 245 116.03 -58.87 64.20
N LEU A 246 116.70 -58.28 63.20
CA LEU A 246 118.10 -58.57 62.88
C LEU A 246 119.04 -58.05 63.97
N LEU A 247 118.81 -56.85 64.50
CA LEU A 247 119.54 -56.30 65.65
C LEU A 247 119.37 -57.19 66.89
N LYS A 248 118.15 -57.66 67.17
CA LYS A 248 117.88 -58.57 68.29
C LYS A 248 118.60 -59.91 68.15
N LYS A 249 118.69 -60.50 66.94
CA LYS A 249 119.49 -61.70 66.68
C LYS A 249 120.97 -61.47 66.96
N ARG A 250 121.53 -60.37 66.45
CA ARG A 250 122.93 -59.98 66.68
C ARG A 250 123.25 -59.80 68.17
N SER A 251 122.33 -59.24 68.97
CA SER A 251 122.49 -59.15 70.44
C SER A 251 122.70 -60.53 71.05
N CYS A 252 121.82 -61.49 70.74
CA CYS A 252 121.92 -62.84 71.30
C CYS A 252 123.09 -63.67 70.74
N GLU A 253 123.63 -63.32 69.57
CA GLU A 253 124.86 -63.90 69.03
C GLU A 253 126.11 -63.35 69.74
N LEU A 254 126.11 -62.06 70.07
CA LEU A 254 127.14 -61.42 70.89
C LEU A 254 127.13 -61.92 72.34
N GLU A 255 125.96 -62.06 72.95
CA GLU A 255 125.79 -62.66 74.29
C GLU A 255 126.38 -64.08 74.35
N LYS A 256 126.04 -64.96 73.38
CA LYS A 256 126.57 -66.34 73.34
C LYS A 256 128.08 -66.41 73.10
N SER A 257 128.63 -65.52 72.29
CA SER A 257 130.09 -65.49 72.03
C SER A 257 130.88 -64.91 73.20
N LEU A 258 130.28 -64.02 74.00
CA LEU A 258 130.83 -63.57 75.28
C LEU A 258 130.87 -64.72 76.29
N GLU A 259 129.77 -65.46 76.46
CA GLU A 259 129.68 -66.63 77.35
C GLU A 259 130.76 -67.68 77.02
N ALA A 260 130.83 -68.10 75.74
CA ALA A 260 131.81 -69.08 75.27
C ALA A 260 133.28 -68.62 75.43
N SER A 261 133.53 -67.30 75.40
CA SER A 261 134.86 -66.72 75.67
C SER A 261 135.27 -66.85 77.14
N VAL A 262 134.32 -66.66 78.06
CA VAL A 262 134.52 -66.83 79.50
C VAL A 262 134.84 -68.29 79.84
N ASP A 263 134.08 -69.24 79.29
CA ASP A 263 134.33 -70.68 79.48
C ASP A 263 135.71 -71.13 78.95
N ALA A 264 136.10 -70.68 77.76
CA ALA A 264 137.41 -70.98 77.18
C ALA A 264 138.58 -70.44 78.03
N ALA A 265 138.42 -69.27 78.65
CA ALA A 265 139.39 -68.70 79.57
C ALA A 265 139.50 -69.49 80.88
N ALA A 266 138.38 -70.02 81.40
CA ALA A 266 138.37 -70.89 82.58
C ALA A 266 139.08 -72.23 82.30
N ALA A 267 138.77 -72.89 81.19
CA ALA A 267 139.40 -74.16 80.80
C ALA A 267 140.92 -74.04 80.63
N SER A 268 141.38 -72.95 79.99
CA SER A 268 142.81 -72.68 79.75
C SER A 268 143.62 -72.53 81.05
N ARG A 269 143.03 -71.91 82.10
CA ARG A 269 143.66 -71.78 83.42
C ARG A 269 143.89 -73.13 84.11
N SER A 270 142.96 -74.07 83.96
CA SER A 270 143.07 -75.40 84.57
C SER A 270 144.22 -76.22 83.96
N GLN A 271 144.42 -76.15 82.64
CA GLN A 271 145.42 -76.98 81.96
C GLN A 271 146.85 -76.57 82.31
N TYR A 272 147.12 -75.27 82.41
CA TYR A 272 148.45 -74.72 82.70
C TYR A 272 149.03 -75.19 84.06
N PHE A 273 148.17 -75.44 85.05
CA PHE A 273 148.57 -75.97 86.36
C PHE A 273 149.14 -77.40 86.22
N SER A 274 148.42 -78.28 85.50
CA SER A 274 148.76 -79.70 85.34
C SER A 274 150.03 -79.97 84.50
N PHE A 275 150.39 -79.05 83.59
CA PHE A 275 151.59 -79.18 82.75
C PHE A 275 152.87 -78.97 83.56
N ARG A 276 152.87 -77.97 84.46
CA ARG A 276 154.06 -77.57 85.23
C ARG A 276 154.54 -78.65 86.21
N GLU A 277 153.61 -79.47 86.70
CA GLU A 277 153.88 -80.58 87.62
C GLU A 277 154.60 -81.75 86.93
N LYS A 278 154.23 -82.06 85.67
CA LYS A 278 154.78 -83.21 84.93
C LYS A 278 156.20 -82.99 84.42
N VAL A 279 156.56 -81.77 84.02
CA VAL A 279 157.92 -81.43 83.56
C VAL A 279 158.95 -81.56 84.69
N ALA A 280 158.56 -81.33 85.94
CA ALA A 280 159.45 -81.47 87.10
C ALA A 280 159.87 -82.92 87.40
N ALA A 281 159.08 -83.91 86.95
CA ALA A 281 159.33 -85.33 87.20
C ALA A 281 160.27 -85.99 86.17
N LEU A 282 160.17 -85.60 84.89
CA LEU A 282 160.88 -86.27 83.79
C LEU A 282 162.41 -86.10 83.77
N LEU A 283 162.96 -85.20 84.60
CA LEU A 283 164.40 -84.92 84.68
C LEU A 283 165.04 -85.36 86.01
N ARG A 284 164.43 -86.32 86.75
CA ARG A 284 164.94 -86.73 88.07
C ARG A 284 164.83 -88.22 88.41
N GLY A 285 165.48 -89.08 87.62
CA GLY A 285 166.24 -90.22 88.19
C GLY A 285 165.98 -91.64 87.68
N SER A 286 166.63 -92.03 86.57
CA SER A 286 167.07 -93.41 86.29
C SER A 286 168.06 -93.43 85.10
N TRP A 287 169.36 -93.17 85.26
CA TRP A 287 170.20 -93.24 86.46
C TRP A 287 171.27 -92.12 86.53
N GLY A 288 171.46 -91.56 87.73
CA GLY A 288 172.79 -91.21 88.27
C GLY A 288 173.59 -90.02 87.71
N THR A 289 173.39 -88.84 88.33
CA THR A 289 174.40 -87.75 88.53
C THR A 289 175.06 -87.05 87.33
N THR A 290 175.20 -85.73 87.45
CA THR A 290 175.67 -84.81 86.41
C THR A 290 177.20 -84.77 86.23
N GLY A 291 177.70 -85.59 85.30
CA GLY A 291 178.82 -85.24 84.38
C GLY A 291 180.22 -85.01 84.98
N PRO A 292 181.16 -84.43 84.19
CA PRO A 292 181.03 -84.03 82.77
C PRO A 292 182.01 -84.76 81.82
N LYS A 293 181.53 -85.12 80.61
CA LYS A 293 182.31 -85.08 79.36
C LYS A 293 181.41 -85.27 78.13
N GLU A 294 181.76 -84.59 77.06
CA GLU A 294 180.91 -84.34 75.90
C GLU A 294 181.00 -85.47 74.85
N ASP A 295 182.18 -86.08 74.73
CA ASP A 295 182.53 -87.07 73.69
C ASP A 295 181.62 -88.32 73.72
N ALA A 296 181.16 -88.74 74.90
CA ALA A 296 180.28 -89.90 75.08
C ALA A 296 178.86 -89.70 74.51
N ILE A 297 178.46 -88.46 74.22
CA ILE A 297 177.18 -88.12 73.59
C ILE A 297 177.27 -88.30 72.06
N VAL A 298 178.47 -88.11 71.48
CA VAL A 298 178.68 -88.05 70.02
C VAL A 298 178.53 -89.43 69.35
N GLU A 299 179.04 -90.51 69.96
CA GLU A 299 178.82 -91.88 69.44
C GLU A 299 177.32 -92.24 69.41
N ARG A 300 176.56 -91.86 70.45
CA ARG A 300 175.12 -92.19 70.57
C ARG A 300 174.26 -91.48 69.53
N ILE A 301 174.75 -90.42 68.88
CA ILE A 301 174.08 -89.79 67.73
C ILE A 301 174.23 -90.65 66.46
N ARG A 302 175.33 -91.41 66.32
CA ARG A 302 175.66 -92.18 65.11
C ARG A 302 174.70 -93.35 64.85
N GLU A 303 174.08 -93.90 65.90
CA GLU A 303 173.06 -94.95 65.79
C GLU A 303 171.75 -94.42 65.17
N MET A 304 171.37 -93.16 65.45
CA MET A 304 170.06 -92.60 65.06
C MET A 304 169.88 -92.41 63.55
N THR A 305 170.95 -92.05 62.84
CA THR A 305 170.90 -91.72 61.39
C THR A 305 170.39 -92.88 60.55
N SER A 306 170.68 -94.13 60.95
CA SER A 306 170.25 -95.34 60.26
C SER A 306 168.73 -95.50 60.11
N GLN A 307 167.94 -94.78 60.91
CA GLN A 307 166.49 -94.85 60.90
C GLN A 307 165.84 -93.91 59.86
N GLU A 308 166.58 -92.95 59.29
CA GLU A 308 165.99 -91.87 58.47
C GLU A 308 165.61 -92.29 57.05
N GLU A 309 166.45 -93.07 56.34
CA GLU A 309 166.16 -93.58 54.99
C GLU A 309 164.80 -94.31 54.89
N SER A 310 164.36 -94.95 55.97
CA SER A 310 163.07 -95.65 56.02
C SER A 310 161.87 -94.72 55.87
N ARG A 311 161.96 -93.48 56.40
CA ARG A 311 160.85 -92.51 56.44
C ARG A 311 160.63 -91.85 55.08
N LYS A 312 161.71 -91.53 54.35
CA LYS A 312 161.64 -90.88 53.01
C LYS A 312 160.78 -91.67 52.02
N LYS A 313 160.88 -93.01 52.02
CA LYS A 313 160.09 -93.88 51.11
C LYS A 313 158.57 -93.81 51.35
N MET A 314 158.13 -93.56 52.58
CA MET A 314 156.71 -93.45 52.92
C MET A 314 156.13 -92.10 52.48
N VAL A 315 156.91 -91.01 52.58
CA VAL A 315 156.49 -89.66 52.19
C VAL A 315 156.12 -89.62 50.71
N SER A 316 157.00 -90.10 49.82
CA SER A 316 156.72 -90.09 48.37
C SER A 316 155.52 -90.96 47.94
N GLN A 317 155.14 -91.96 48.74
CA GLN A 317 153.94 -92.76 48.51
C GLN A 317 152.65 -92.02 48.92
N LEU A 318 152.74 -91.07 49.86
CA LEU A 318 151.64 -90.17 50.23
C LEU A 318 151.54 -88.97 49.26
N GLU A 319 152.67 -88.41 48.85
CA GLU A 319 152.74 -87.29 47.87
C GLU A 319 152.07 -87.66 46.55
N ALA A 320 152.36 -88.85 45.99
CA ALA A 320 151.70 -89.35 44.78
C ALA A 320 150.18 -89.45 44.93
N ARG A 321 149.71 -89.86 46.11
CA ARG A 321 148.28 -90.06 46.41
C ARG A 321 147.54 -88.74 46.68
N ILE A 322 148.24 -87.72 47.15
CA ILE A 322 147.74 -86.35 47.25
C ILE A 322 147.57 -85.76 45.84
N SER A 323 148.57 -85.93 44.96
CA SER A 323 148.48 -85.46 43.56
C SER A 323 147.29 -86.06 42.81
N GLU A 324 147.06 -87.38 42.96
CA GLU A 324 145.91 -88.09 42.36
C GLU A 324 144.56 -87.52 42.83
N LEU A 325 144.41 -87.23 44.13
CA LEU A 325 143.19 -86.62 44.68
C LEU A 325 143.01 -85.16 44.25
N VAL A 326 144.10 -84.39 44.11
CA VAL A 326 144.06 -83.00 43.62
C VAL A 326 143.64 -82.96 42.14
N GLU A 327 144.12 -83.90 41.31
CA GLU A 327 143.70 -84.01 39.92
C GLU A 327 142.22 -84.39 39.80
N GLN A 328 141.75 -85.35 40.60
CA GLN A 328 140.31 -85.70 40.67
C GLN A 328 139.43 -84.51 41.06
N LEU A 329 139.82 -83.76 42.10
CA LEU A 329 139.08 -82.57 42.55
C LEU A 329 139.09 -81.44 41.48
N GLY A 330 140.20 -81.26 40.77
CA GLY A 330 140.31 -80.32 39.65
C GLY A 330 139.38 -80.68 38.49
N ASN A 331 139.29 -81.97 38.15
CA ASN A 331 138.40 -82.49 37.12
C ASN A 331 136.91 -82.30 37.51
N GLU A 332 136.52 -82.69 38.73
CA GLU A 332 135.15 -82.50 39.24
C GLU A 332 134.73 -81.02 39.29
N SER A 333 135.60 -80.13 39.78
CA SER A 333 135.36 -78.68 39.75
C SER A 333 135.18 -78.17 38.31
N GLY A 334 136.00 -78.66 37.38
CA GLY A 334 135.89 -78.38 35.96
C GLY A 334 134.61 -78.90 35.30
N PHE A 335 134.04 -80.02 35.76
CA PHE A 335 132.72 -80.50 35.33
C PHE A 335 131.59 -79.67 35.93
N HIS A 336 131.66 -79.34 37.22
CA HIS A 336 130.66 -78.52 37.91
C HIS A 336 130.54 -77.12 37.28
N GLN A 337 131.65 -76.44 37.00
CA GLN A 337 131.63 -75.12 36.34
C GLN A 337 131.04 -75.20 34.92
N LYS A 338 131.32 -76.27 34.16
CA LYS A 338 130.70 -76.52 32.85
C LYS A 338 129.20 -76.83 32.95
N ALA A 339 128.74 -77.43 34.05
CA ALA A 339 127.32 -77.65 34.31
C ALA A 339 126.61 -76.32 34.66
N LEU A 340 127.19 -75.52 35.56
CA LEU A 340 126.65 -74.20 35.94
C LEU A 340 126.55 -73.25 34.73
N GLN A 341 127.57 -73.18 33.88
CA GLN A 341 127.51 -72.39 32.64
C GLN A 341 126.46 -72.89 31.65
N ARG A 342 126.05 -74.17 31.69
CA ARG A 342 124.95 -74.71 30.88
C ARG A 342 123.60 -74.36 31.49
N ALA A 343 123.47 -74.41 32.82
CA ALA A 343 122.27 -73.98 33.55
C ALA A 343 121.97 -72.50 33.27
N GLN A 344 122.94 -71.60 33.47
CA GLN A 344 122.80 -70.16 33.17
C GLN A 344 122.45 -69.90 31.70
N LYS A 345 123.04 -70.66 30.76
CA LYS A 345 122.69 -70.58 29.32
C LYS A 345 121.33 -71.18 28.96
N ALA A 346 120.68 -71.91 29.87
CA ALA A 346 119.31 -72.37 29.74
C ALA A 346 118.33 -71.41 30.44
N GLU A 347 118.68 -70.89 31.62
CA GLU A 347 117.93 -69.87 32.37
C GLU A 347 117.74 -68.60 31.53
N ASN A 348 118.82 -68.01 31.00
CA ASN A 348 118.74 -66.83 30.14
C ASN A 348 117.92 -67.07 28.85
N LYS A 349 117.84 -68.32 28.37
CA LYS A 349 116.98 -68.67 27.22
C LYS A 349 115.53 -68.81 27.62
N LEU A 350 115.26 -69.38 28.79
CA LEU A 350 113.93 -69.52 29.35
C LEU A 350 113.32 -68.16 29.69
N GLU A 351 114.10 -67.22 30.24
CA GLU A 351 113.70 -65.83 30.45
C GLU A 351 113.32 -65.12 29.14
N VAL A 352 114.16 -65.23 28.10
CA VAL A 352 113.86 -64.66 26.77
C VAL A 352 112.60 -65.28 26.14
N LEU A 353 112.44 -66.60 26.24
CA LEU A 353 111.24 -67.31 25.74
C LEU A 353 109.98 -66.95 26.55
N GLN A 354 110.08 -66.73 27.86
CA GLN A 354 108.99 -66.25 28.69
C GLN A 354 108.59 -64.82 28.31
N GLY A 355 109.56 -63.91 28.11
CA GLY A 355 109.29 -62.56 27.60
C GLY A 355 108.59 -62.55 26.25
N GLN A 356 109.03 -63.41 25.32
CA GLN A 356 108.38 -63.60 24.02
C GLN A 356 106.96 -64.18 24.15
N LEU A 357 106.75 -65.18 25.01
CA LEU A 357 105.44 -65.77 25.27
C LEU A 357 104.47 -64.72 25.84
N THR A 358 104.85 -64.00 26.89
CA THR A 358 103.99 -62.98 27.51
C THR A 358 103.67 -61.81 26.57
N HIS A 359 104.58 -61.48 25.65
CA HIS A 359 104.32 -60.48 24.61
C HIS A 359 103.27 -60.97 23.61
N LEU A 360 103.38 -62.22 23.13
CA LEU A 360 102.43 -62.81 22.18
C LEU A 360 101.06 -63.08 22.82
N GLU A 361 101.02 -63.45 24.10
CA GLU A 361 99.78 -63.54 24.89
C GLU A 361 99.10 -62.16 25.00
N GLY A 362 99.87 -61.10 25.26
CA GLY A 362 99.36 -59.73 25.27
C GLY A 362 98.83 -59.26 23.91
N GLU A 363 99.54 -59.55 22.82
CA GLU A 363 99.07 -59.27 21.46
C GLU A 363 97.78 -60.02 21.14
N LEU A 364 97.70 -61.32 21.46
CA LEU A 364 96.52 -62.15 21.23
C LEU A 364 95.28 -61.58 21.96
N VAL A 365 95.42 -61.27 23.26
CA VAL A 365 94.34 -60.68 24.07
C VAL A 365 93.92 -59.31 23.51
N SER A 366 94.87 -58.47 23.09
CA SER A 366 94.54 -57.18 22.45
C SER A 366 93.78 -57.39 21.13
N GLY A 367 94.13 -58.43 20.37
CA GLY A 367 93.47 -58.82 19.13
C GLY A 367 92.04 -59.33 19.35
N ASP A 368 91.78 -60.08 20.42
CA ASP A 368 90.42 -60.50 20.81
C ASP A 368 89.57 -59.31 21.24
N VAL A 369 90.09 -58.41 22.08
CA VAL A 369 89.37 -57.18 22.47
C VAL A 369 89.04 -56.31 21.24
N LEU A 370 89.94 -56.22 20.26
CA LEU A 370 89.66 -55.53 19.00
C LEU A 370 88.60 -56.24 18.15
N ARG A 371 88.63 -57.58 18.06
CA ARG A 371 87.60 -58.39 17.39
C ARG A 371 86.22 -58.19 18.01
N ASP A 372 86.13 -58.22 19.34
CA ASP A 372 84.86 -58.09 20.06
C ASP A 372 84.27 -56.68 19.95
N ASN A 373 85.10 -55.63 19.99
CA ASN A 373 84.66 -54.26 19.72
C ASN A 373 84.11 -54.10 18.29
N LEU A 374 84.79 -54.68 17.28
CA LEU A 374 84.33 -54.68 15.89
C LEU A 374 83.03 -55.49 15.71
N ASN A 375 82.90 -56.64 16.40
CA ASN A 375 81.68 -57.43 16.41
C ASN A 375 80.50 -56.70 17.08
N PHE A 376 80.75 -55.98 18.18
CA PHE A 376 79.74 -55.17 18.87
C PHE A 376 79.22 -54.03 18.00
N GLU A 377 80.11 -53.26 17.37
CA GLU A 377 79.72 -52.21 16.43
C GLU A 377 79.00 -52.80 15.20
N LYS A 378 79.46 -53.93 14.65
CA LYS A 378 78.74 -54.65 13.57
C LYS A 378 77.32 -55.05 13.98
N GLN A 379 77.11 -55.56 15.19
CA GLN A 379 75.76 -55.87 15.70
C GLN A 379 74.88 -54.62 15.86
N LYS A 380 75.47 -53.50 16.27
CA LYS A 380 74.80 -52.19 16.40
C LYS A 380 74.39 -51.62 15.04
N TYR A 381 75.25 -51.71 14.02
CA TYR A 381 74.91 -51.35 12.64
C TYR A 381 73.85 -52.30 12.03
N LEU A 382 73.93 -53.61 12.28
CA LEU A 382 72.89 -54.56 11.87
C LEU A 382 71.51 -54.20 12.46
N LYS A 383 71.42 -53.98 13.78
CA LYS A 383 70.19 -53.56 14.46
C LYS A 383 69.62 -52.25 13.91
N PHE A 384 70.47 -51.31 13.51
CA PHE A 384 70.05 -50.08 12.83
C PHE A 384 69.50 -50.35 11.42
N LEU A 385 70.16 -51.20 10.63
CA LEU A 385 69.67 -51.61 9.31
C LEU A 385 68.36 -52.41 9.39
N ASP A 386 68.18 -53.25 10.41
CA ASP A 386 66.92 -53.97 10.66
C ASP A 386 65.78 -52.97 10.92
N GLN A 387 65.99 -52.00 11.84
CA GLN A 387 65.01 -50.93 12.12
C GLN A 387 64.71 -50.07 10.89
N LEU A 388 65.73 -49.74 10.09
CA LEU A 388 65.57 -48.95 8.87
C LEU A 388 64.80 -49.74 7.79
N SER A 389 65.06 -51.05 7.66
CA SER A 389 64.32 -51.96 6.79
C SER A 389 62.85 -52.02 7.17
N GLU A 390 62.54 -52.13 8.48
CA GLU A 390 61.18 -52.12 9.00
C GLU A 390 60.42 -50.84 8.62
N LYS A 391 61.03 -49.66 8.81
CA LYS A 391 60.36 -48.40 8.44
C LYS A 391 60.20 -48.22 6.93
N MET A 392 61.04 -48.87 6.12
CA MET A 392 60.93 -48.88 4.65
C MET A 392 60.05 -50.01 4.10
N LYS A 393 59.59 -50.93 4.96
CA LYS A 393 58.85 -52.17 4.65
C LYS A 393 59.65 -53.12 3.75
N LEU A 394 60.89 -53.38 4.12
CA LEU A 394 61.85 -54.25 3.44
C LEU A 394 62.11 -55.57 4.18
N ASP A 395 61.46 -55.79 5.33
CA ASP A 395 61.77 -56.83 6.32
C ASP A 395 62.03 -58.23 5.74
N GLN A 396 61.13 -58.72 4.89
CA GLN A 396 61.26 -60.03 4.24
C GLN A 396 62.49 -60.11 3.34
N MET A 397 62.76 -59.06 2.56
CA MET A 397 63.91 -58.98 1.67
C MET A 397 65.22 -58.76 2.45
N ALA A 398 65.18 -58.01 3.56
CA ALA A 398 66.33 -57.85 4.44
C ALA A 398 66.70 -59.16 5.14
N ALA A 399 65.72 -59.95 5.60
CA ALA A 399 65.94 -61.23 6.27
C ALA A 399 66.75 -62.22 5.41
N GLU A 400 66.55 -62.19 4.08
CA GLU A 400 67.20 -63.09 3.12
C GLU A 400 68.55 -62.56 2.58
N LEU A 401 68.90 -61.29 2.87
CA LEU A 401 70.09 -60.62 2.32
C LEU A 401 71.23 -60.42 3.33
N GLY A 402 72.47 -60.56 2.84
CA GLY A 402 73.68 -60.20 3.56
C GLY A 402 73.85 -58.69 3.76
N PHE A 403 74.71 -58.30 4.71
CA PHE A 403 74.89 -56.92 5.20
C PHE A 403 75.04 -55.88 4.07
N ASP A 404 75.92 -56.13 3.10
CA ASP A 404 76.21 -55.18 2.02
C ASP A 404 75.00 -54.99 1.10
N MET A 405 74.35 -56.08 0.69
CA MET A 405 73.16 -56.06 -0.17
C MET A 405 71.94 -55.40 0.51
N ARG A 406 71.84 -55.46 1.84
CA ARG A 406 70.80 -54.72 2.59
C ARG A 406 70.97 -53.21 2.43
N LEU A 407 72.21 -52.70 2.39
CA LEU A 407 72.49 -51.29 2.19
C LEU A 407 72.03 -50.83 0.80
N ASP A 408 72.36 -51.58 -0.25
CA ASP A 408 71.97 -51.28 -1.64
C ASP A 408 70.44 -51.27 -1.83
N VAL A 409 69.73 -52.24 -1.22
CA VAL A 409 68.26 -52.29 -1.27
C VAL A 409 67.62 -51.13 -0.50
N VAL A 410 68.17 -50.75 0.67
CA VAL A 410 67.74 -49.56 1.43
C VAL A 410 67.96 -48.27 0.62
N LEU A 411 69.08 -48.13 -0.08
CA LEU A 411 69.37 -46.98 -0.94
C LEU A 411 68.42 -46.91 -2.14
N ALA A 412 68.25 -48.01 -2.88
CA ALA A 412 67.33 -48.08 -4.02
C ALA A 412 65.86 -47.81 -3.60
N ARG A 413 65.45 -48.29 -2.43
CA ARG A 413 64.14 -48.01 -1.84
C ARG A 413 63.99 -46.55 -1.44
N THR A 414 65.04 -45.93 -0.89
CA THR A 414 65.05 -44.50 -0.56
C THR A 414 64.90 -43.64 -1.82
N GLU A 415 65.64 -43.94 -2.88
CA GLU A 415 65.47 -43.27 -4.17
C GLU A 415 64.06 -43.44 -4.75
N GLN A 416 63.48 -44.64 -4.66
CA GLN A 416 62.11 -44.88 -5.11
C GLN A 416 61.11 -43.98 -4.36
N LEU A 417 61.22 -43.91 -3.04
CA LEU A 417 60.34 -43.07 -2.20
C LEU A 417 60.49 -41.58 -2.53
N VAL A 418 61.73 -41.09 -2.72
CA VAL A 418 61.99 -39.69 -3.12
C VAL A 418 61.39 -39.37 -4.50
N ARG A 419 61.46 -40.29 -5.46
CA ARG A 419 60.84 -40.12 -6.79
C ARG A 419 59.31 -40.11 -6.71
N LEU A 420 58.71 -40.95 -5.88
CA LEU A 420 57.25 -40.98 -5.65
C LEU A 420 56.76 -39.68 -4.99
N GLU A 421 57.45 -39.21 -3.95
CA GLU A 421 57.14 -37.93 -3.28
C GLU A 421 57.25 -36.75 -4.24
N SER A 422 58.32 -36.69 -5.05
CA SER A 422 58.51 -35.66 -6.07
C SER A 422 57.38 -35.63 -7.10
N ASN A 423 56.95 -36.80 -7.59
CA ASN A 423 55.81 -36.91 -8.51
C ASN A 423 54.51 -36.43 -7.85
N ALA A 424 54.21 -36.86 -6.63
CA ALA A 424 53.04 -36.43 -5.89
C ALA A 424 53.02 -34.91 -5.64
N VAL A 425 54.19 -34.29 -5.36
CA VAL A 425 54.33 -32.83 -5.24
C VAL A 425 54.07 -32.13 -6.58
N ILE A 426 54.54 -32.67 -7.71
CA ILE A 426 54.27 -32.14 -9.05
C ILE A 426 52.78 -32.25 -9.39
N GLU A 427 52.15 -33.40 -9.17
CA GLU A 427 50.72 -33.62 -9.37
C GLU A 427 49.88 -32.65 -8.54
N ASN A 428 50.13 -32.55 -7.23
CA ASN A 428 49.47 -31.60 -6.35
C ASN A 428 49.65 -30.15 -6.80
N LYS A 429 50.84 -29.77 -7.29
CA LYS A 429 51.12 -28.42 -7.83
C LYS A 429 50.31 -28.14 -9.10
N THR A 430 50.17 -29.11 -10.01
CA THR A 430 49.33 -28.95 -11.20
C THR A 430 47.83 -28.92 -10.86
N LEU A 431 47.38 -29.74 -9.89
CA LEU A 431 46.02 -29.72 -9.40
C LEU A 431 45.68 -28.37 -8.74
N ALA A 432 46.56 -27.85 -7.89
CA ALA A 432 46.41 -26.54 -7.27
C ALA A 432 46.32 -25.41 -8.31
N TYR A 433 47.18 -25.42 -9.34
CA TYR A 433 47.10 -24.45 -10.43
C TYR A 433 45.79 -24.56 -11.23
N ASN A 434 45.33 -25.79 -11.52
CA ASN A 434 44.06 -26.03 -12.20
C ASN A 434 42.85 -25.57 -11.35
N LEU A 435 42.89 -25.77 -10.03
CA LEU A 435 41.87 -25.26 -9.10
C LEU A 435 41.91 -23.73 -9.01
N GLN A 436 43.09 -23.11 -8.94
CA GLN A 436 43.27 -21.65 -8.95
C GLN A 436 42.72 -21.04 -10.24
N ARG A 437 42.97 -21.67 -11.40
CA ARG A 437 42.40 -21.25 -12.70
C ARG A 437 40.87 -21.37 -12.72
N LYS A 438 40.31 -22.49 -12.25
CA LYS A 438 38.85 -22.69 -12.12
C LYS A 438 38.22 -21.64 -11.20
N LEU A 439 38.82 -21.38 -10.04
CA LEU A 439 38.39 -20.37 -9.07
C LEU A 439 38.36 -18.97 -9.70
N ARG A 440 39.43 -18.59 -10.42
CA ARG A 440 39.51 -17.32 -11.13
C ARG A 440 38.38 -17.16 -12.16
N THR A 441 38.16 -18.16 -13.02
CA THR A 441 37.07 -18.10 -14.02
C THR A 441 35.68 -18.07 -13.39
N GLN A 442 35.45 -18.72 -12.24
CA GLN A 442 34.18 -18.62 -11.53
C GLN A 442 34.01 -17.26 -10.84
N LYS A 443 35.08 -16.63 -10.35
CA LYS A 443 35.06 -15.26 -9.83
C LYS A 443 34.74 -14.25 -10.93
N GLU A 444 35.42 -14.31 -12.07
CA GLU A 444 35.17 -13.45 -13.24
C GLU A 444 33.71 -13.57 -13.74
N ARG A 445 33.12 -14.79 -13.67
CA ARG A 445 31.69 -15.04 -13.95
C ARG A 445 30.75 -14.47 -12.89
N LEU A 446 31.13 -14.49 -11.61
CA LEU A 446 30.33 -13.93 -10.52
C LEU A 446 30.28 -12.40 -10.63
N GLU A 447 31.44 -11.77 -10.82
CA GLU A 447 31.57 -10.31 -11.03
C GLU A 447 30.76 -9.84 -12.25
N SER A 448 30.78 -10.61 -13.35
CA SER A 448 29.94 -10.36 -14.53
C SER A 448 28.42 -10.45 -14.24
N LYS A 449 27.99 -11.44 -13.45
CA LYS A 449 26.59 -11.56 -13.01
C LYS A 449 26.18 -10.45 -12.05
N GLU A 450 27.07 -10.04 -11.15
CA GLU A 450 26.83 -8.96 -10.19
C GLU A 450 26.66 -7.61 -10.90
N LEU A 451 27.48 -7.34 -11.92
CA LEU A 451 27.31 -6.19 -12.81
C LEU A 451 25.96 -6.23 -13.57
N HIS A 452 25.53 -7.40 -14.04
CA HIS A 452 24.21 -7.53 -14.66
C HIS A 452 23.07 -7.27 -13.67
N MET A 453 23.19 -7.77 -12.43
CA MET A 453 22.21 -7.53 -11.36
C MET A 453 22.16 -6.07 -10.90
N SER A 454 23.28 -5.34 -10.88
CA SER A 454 23.28 -3.91 -10.56
C SER A 454 22.64 -3.07 -11.67
N LEU A 455 22.92 -3.39 -12.94
CA LEU A 455 22.24 -2.77 -14.09
C LEU A 455 20.73 -3.04 -14.10
N LEU A 456 20.29 -4.26 -13.80
CA LEU A 456 18.86 -4.59 -13.68
C LEU A 456 18.19 -3.81 -12.54
N ARG A 457 18.81 -3.73 -11.36
CA ARG A 457 18.32 -2.92 -10.22
C ARG A 457 18.22 -1.43 -10.59
N GLN A 458 19.22 -0.89 -11.29
CA GLN A 458 19.19 0.49 -11.78
C GLN A 458 18.04 0.71 -12.79
N LYS A 459 17.78 -0.25 -13.69
CA LYS A 459 16.68 -0.14 -14.65
C LYS A 459 15.30 -0.27 -13.99
N ILE A 460 15.16 -1.10 -12.96
CA ILE A 460 13.93 -1.19 -12.15
C ILE A 460 13.67 0.17 -11.47
N ALA A 461 14.66 0.73 -10.77
CA ALA A 461 14.53 2.04 -10.12
C ALA A 461 14.17 3.18 -11.12
N GLN A 462 14.72 3.15 -12.34
CA GLN A 462 14.33 4.08 -13.41
C GLN A 462 12.84 3.91 -13.78
N LEU A 463 12.38 2.68 -14.01
CA LEU A 463 11.00 2.39 -14.40
C LEU A 463 10.00 2.71 -13.27
N GLU A 464 10.40 2.54 -12.00
CA GLU A 464 9.63 2.95 -10.83
C GLU A 464 9.50 4.49 -10.76
N GLY A 465 10.58 5.22 -10.99
CA GLY A 465 10.56 6.69 -11.11
C GLY A 465 9.66 7.17 -12.27
N GLU A 466 9.80 6.56 -13.46
CA GLU A 466 8.91 6.84 -14.60
C GLU A 466 7.44 6.56 -14.27
N LYS A 467 7.15 5.47 -13.54
CA LYS A 467 5.80 5.11 -13.10
C LYS A 467 5.24 6.13 -12.11
N GLN A 468 6.04 6.59 -11.14
CA GLN A 468 5.64 7.62 -10.18
C GLN A 468 5.30 8.94 -10.89
N VAL A 469 6.15 9.40 -11.83
CA VAL A 469 5.88 10.60 -12.64
C VAL A 469 4.63 10.44 -13.50
N ARG A 470 4.44 9.30 -14.17
CA ARG A 470 3.21 9.02 -14.94
C ARG A 470 1.95 9.01 -14.05
N SER A 471 2.08 8.56 -12.80
CA SER A 471 0.98 8.57 -11.82
C SER A 471 0.64 9.99 -11.35
N ALA A 472 1.64 10.83 -11.05
CA ALA A 472 1.42 12.23 -10.71
C ALA A 472 0.73 13.00 -11.85
N LEU A 473 1.22 12.85 -13.08
CA LEU A 473 0.62 13.44 -14.29
C LEU A 473 -0.80 12.91 -14.61
N ALA A 474 -1.21 11.78 -14.03
CA ALA A 474 -2.59 11.29 -14.12
C ALA A 474 -3.49 12.02 -13.11
N VAL A 475 -3.05 12.13 -11.85
CA VAL A 475 -3.75 12.88 -10.80
C VAL A 475 -3.94 14.35 -11.19
N GLU A 476 -2.91 15.02 -11.69
CA GLU A 476 -3.00 16.40 -12.21
C GLU A 476 -4.04 16.53 -13.34
N ARG A 477 -4.13 15.53 -14.23
CA ARG A 477 -5.14 15.50 -15.31
C ARG A 477 -6.55 15.26 -14.79
N ASP A 478 -6.74 14.46 -13.76
CA ASP A 478 -8.03 14.24 -13.13
C ASP A 478 -8.48 15.48 -12.32
N GLU A 479 -7.58 16.15 -11.62
CA GLU A 479 -7.84 17.44 -10.96
C GLU A 479 -8.18 18.55 -11.97
N ALA A 480 -7.42 18.66 -13.07
CA ALA A 480 -7.74 19.55 -14.18
C ALA A 480 -9.12 19.23 -14.78
N SER A 481 -9.45 17.96 -14.98
CA SER A 481 -10.77 17.52 -15.47
C SER A 481 -11.90 17.85 -14.49
N LEU A 482 -11.66 17.75 -13.18
CA LEU A 482 -12.60 18.12 -12.13
C LEU A 482 -12.81 19.64 -12.05
N THR A 483 -11.77 20.46 -12.23
CA THR A 483 -11.93 21.92 -12.31
C THR A 483 -12.67 22.34 -13.58
N LEU A 484 -12.38 21.72 -14.73
CA LEU A 484 -13.13 21.94 -15.98
C LEU A 484 -14.62 21.63 -15.80
N ARG A 485 -14.97 20.48 -15.21
CA ARG A 485 -16.37 20.12 -14.89
C ARG A 485 -17.04 21.11 -13.92
N LYS A 486 -16.31 21.64 -12.92
CA LYS A 486 -16.82 22.68 -12.00
C LYS A 486 -17.09 24.00 -12.74
N LEU A 487 -16.19 24.42 -13.65
CA LEU A 487 -16.35 25.61 -14.47
C LEU A 487 -17.51 25.47 -15.46
N GLN A 488 -17.64 24.33 -16.13
CA GLN A 488 -18.72 24.07 -17.07
C GLN A 488 -20.10 24.11 -16.39
N LYS A 489 -20.25 23.50 -15.20
CA LYS A 489 -21.46 23.65 -14.37
C LYS A 489 -21.74 25.10 -13.92
N LYS A 490 -20.72 25.98 -13.87
CA LYS A 490 -20.91 27.41 -13.61
C LYS A 490 -21.35 28.16 -14.87
N VAL A 491 -20.81 27.80 -16.04
CA VAL A 491 -21.25 28.33 -17.36
C VAL A 491 -22.72 27.95 -17.62
N GLU A 492 -23.11 26.70 -17.37
CA GLU A 492 -24.51 26.23 -17.52
C GLU A 492 -25.50 27.02 -16.66
N ARG A 493 -25.11 27.40 -15.43
CA ARG A 493 -25.93 28.25 -14.54
C ARG A 493 -26.06 29.66 -15.09
N LEU A 494 -24.92 30.29 -15.44
CA LEU A 494 -24.89 31.63 -16.02
C LEU A 494 -25.65 31.71 -17.36
N GLN A 495 -25.66 30.64 -18.16
CA GLN A 495 -26.46 30.54 -19.38
C GLN A 495 -27.97 30.48 -19.10
N LYS A 496 -28.41 29.77 -18.04
CA LYS A 496 -29.82 29.75 -17.60
C LYS A 496 -30.25 31.07 -16.99
N GLU A 497 -29.42 31.67 -16.14
CA GLU A 497 -29.65 33.03 -15.62
C GLU A 497 -29.75 34.05 -16.78
N LEU A 498 -28.91 33.92 -17.81
CA LEU A 498 -28.98 34.74 -19.02
C LEU A 498 -30.21 34.46 -19.89
N SER A 499 -30.73 33.22 -19.95
CA SER A 499 -31.97 32.93 -20.69
C SER A 499 -33.18 33.54 -19.97
N VAL A 500 -33.32 33.33 -18.66
CA VAL A 500 -34.38 33.92 -17.84
C VAL A 500 -34.35 35.46 -17.91
N CYS A 501 -33.16 36.07 -17.86
CA CYS A 501 -33.02 37.52 -18.05
C CYS A 501 -33.40 37.99 -19.47
N ARG A 502 -33.19 37.19 -20.51
CA ARG A 502 -33.65 37.49 -21.88
C ARG A 502 -35.16 37.33 -22.01
N GLU A 503 -35.73 36.27 -21.44
CA GLU A 503 -37.16 35.97 -21.41
C GLU A 503 -37.93 37.10 -20.71
N ALA A 504 -37.48 37.52 -19.52
CA ALA A 504 -38.04 38.67 -18.81
C ALA A 504 -37.90 39.99 -19.59
N ASN A 505 -36.78 40.20 -20.31
CA ASN A 505 -36.59 41.38 -21.17
C ASN A 505 -37.54 41.36 -22.39
N THR A 506 -37.83 40.19 -22.98
CA THR A 506 -38.86 40.05 -24.02
C THR A 506 -40.27 40.23 -23.48
N GLU A 507 -40.57 39.76 -22.28
CA GLU A 507 -41.86 39.96 -21.61
C GLU A 507 -42.09 41.44 -21.28
N LEU A 508 -41.08 42.15 -20.77
CA LEU A 508 -41.14 43.60 -20.54
C LEU A 508 -41.31 44.39 -21.84
N LYS A 509 -40.71 43.94 -22.95
CA LYS A 509 -40.94 44.54 -24.29
C LYS A 509 -42.36 44.30 -24.80
N ALA A 510 -42.94 43.13 -24.56
CA ALA A 510 -44.33 42.84 -24.88
C ALA A 510 -45.26 43.76 -24.06
N LYS A 511 -45.11 43.80 -22.72
CA LYS A 511 -45.88 44.69 -21.84
C LYS A 511 -45.74 46.17 -22.22
N LEU A 512 -44.57 46.60 -22.71
CA LEU A 512 -44.35 47.95 -23.21
C LEU A 512 -45.10 48.20 -24.53
N ALA A 513 -45.15 47.22 -25.44
CA ALA A 513 -45.95 47.28 -26.66
C ALA A 513 -47.45 47.35 -26.33
N ASP A 514 -47.95 46.47 -25.45
CA ASP A 514 -49.34 46.48 -24.96
C ASP A 514 -49.71 47.83 -24.34
N THR A 515 -48.81 48.39 -23.52
CA THR A 515 -48.97 49.73 -22.93
C THR A 515 -49.00 50.83 -23.99
N SER A 516 -48.23 50.69 -25.08
CA SER A 516 -48.26 51.63 -26.20
C SER A 516 -49.56 51.54 -27.01
N GLU A 517 -50.10 50.33 -27.20
CA GLU A 517 -51.39 50.11 -27.88
C GLU A 517 -52.56 50.65 -27.03
N LEU A 518 -52.55 50.39 -25.71
CA LEU A 518 -53.51 50.98 -24.78
C LEU A 518 -53.43 52.51 -24.78
N LYS A 519 -52.23 53.09 -24.89
CA LYS A 519 -52.06 54.55 -25.03
C LYS A 519 -52.62 55.08 -26.36
N ILE A 520 -52.45 54.36 -27.47
CA ILE A 520 -53.07 54.70 -28.76
C ILE A 520 -54.59 54.66 -28.64
N LYS A 521 -55.16 53.56 -28.14
CA LYS A 521 -56.61 53.41 -27.90
C LYS A 521 -57.17 54.49 -26.98
N THR A 522 -56.42 54.91 -25.95
CA THR A 522 -56.81 56.02 -25.05
C THR A 522 -56.86 57.35 -25.80
N LEU A 523 -55.91 57.62 -26.70
CA LEU A 523 -55.90 58.83 -27.54
C LEU A 523 -57.04 58.82 -28.57
N GLU A 524 -57.35 57.67 -29.17
CA GLU A 524 -58.49 57.48 -30.08
C GLU A 524 -59.82 57.70 -29.36
N GLN A 525 -60.00 57.11 -28.17
CA GLN A 525 -61.17 57.35 -27.31
C GLN A 525 -61.27 58.83 -26.90
N THR A 526 -60.16 59.47 -26.53
CA THR A 526 -60.14 60.91 -26.18
C THR A 526 -60.61 61.76 -27.36
N LYS A 527 -60.14 61.46 -28.58
CA LYS A 527 -60.57 62.14 -29.80
C LYS A 527 -62.06 61.90 -30.11
N ALA A 528 -62.55 60.67 -29.95
CA ALA A 528 -63.97 60.34 -30.13
C ALA A 528 -64.86 61.08 -29.11
N ILE A 529 -64.43 61.18 -27.85
CA ILE A 529 -65.10 61.99 -26.82
C ILE A 529 -65.10 63.48 -27.19
N GLU A 530 -63.99 63.99 -27.73
CA GLU A 530 -63.89 65.39 -28.17
C GLU A 530 -64.84 65.69 -29.35
N ASP A 531 -64.95 64.79 -30.34
CA ASP A 531 -65.87 64.92 -31.46
C ASP A 531 -67.35 64.71 -31.04
N LEU A 532 -67.62 63.84 -30.06
CA LEU A 532 -68.93 63.73 -29.41
C LEU A 532 -69.30 65.00 -28.64
N ASN A 533 -68.36 65.65 -27.94
CA ASN A 533 -68.61 66.94 -27.29
C ASN A 533 -68.92 68.03 -28.33
N LYS A 534 -68.19 68.08 -29.45
CA LYS A 534 -68.48 68.99 -30.58
C LYS A 534 -69.86 68.71 -31.21
N SER A 535 -70.38 67.48 -31.13
CA SER A 535 -71.73 67.14 -31.62
C SER A 535 -72.81 67.49 -30.59
N ARG A 536 -72.57 67.22 -29.30
CA ARG A 536 -73.40 67.66 -28.16
C ARG A 536 -73.61 69.17 -28.18
N ASP A 537 -72.55 69.95 -28.34
CA ASP A 537 -72.64 71.42 -28.35
C ASP A 537 -73.40 71.98 -29.56
N LYS A 538 -73.49 71.23 -30.66
CA LYS A 538 -74.38 71.54 -31.79
C LYS A 538 -75.83 71.17 -31.46
N LEU A 539 -76.06 70.02 -30.82
CA LEU A 539 -77.38 69.60 -30.35
C LEU A 539 -77.96 70.55 -29.30
N GLU A 540 -77.17 70.98 -28.31
CA GLU A 540 -77.57 71.97 -27.30
C GLU A 540 -78.00 73.29 -27.96
N LYS A 541 -77.24 73.77 -28.95
CA LYS A 541 -77.58 74.97 -29.76
C LYS A 541 -78.78 74.78 -30.69
N MET A 542 -79.21 73.55 -30.98
CA MET A 542 -80.48 73.26 -31.66
C MET A 542 -81.64 73.13 -30.68
N LYS A 543 -81.41 72.49 -29.52
CA LYS A 543 -82.35 72.40 -28.40
C LYS A 543 -82.74 73.79 -27.91
N GLU A 544 -81.80 74.69 -27.63
CA GLU A 544 -82.12 76.09 -27.25
C GLU A 544 -83.03 76.78 -28.29
N LYS A 545 -82.81 76.53 -29.58
CA LYS A 545 -83.62 77.12 -30.66
C LYS A 545 -85.01 76.48 -30.74
N ALA A 546 -85.12 75.19 -30.42
CA ALA A 546 -86.40 74.49 -30.32
C ALA A 546 -87.18 74.93 -29.09
N GLU A 547 -86.54 75.05 -27.93
CA GLU A 547 -87.12 75.55 -26.68
C GLU A 547 -87.65 76.99 -26.85
N LYS A 548 -86.86 77.89 -27.47
CA LYS A 548 -87.29 79.27 -27.78
C LYS A 548 -88.52 79.33 -28.70
N LYS A 549 -88.70 78.37 -29.61
CA LYS A 549 -89.92 78.22 -30.43
C LYS A 549 -91.08 77.60 -29.64
N LEU A 550 -90.80 76.59 -28.82
CA LEU A 550 -91.79 75.93 -27.98
C LEU A 550 -92.40 76.93 -26.97
N THR A 551 -91.61 77.86 -26.44
CA THR A 551 -92.11 78.92 -25.57
C THR A 551 -93.01 79.92 -26.28
N SER A 552 -92.79 80.25 -27.56
CA SER A 552 -93.71 81.14 -28.29
C SER A 552 -95.03 80.45 -28.61
N VAL A 553 -94.96 79.23 -29.18
CA VAL A 553 -96.15 78.40 -29.48
C VAL A 553 -96.94 78.10 -28.21
N LYS A 554 -96.28 77.91 -27.06
CA LYS A 554 -96.99 77.77 -25.78
C LYS A 554 -97.69 79.07 -25.38
N SER A 555 -97.05 80.24 -25.48
CA SER A 555 -97.72 81.51 -25.17
C SER A 555 -98.91 81.82 -26.09
N GLU A 556 -98.87 81.36 -27.34
CA GLU A 556 -99.99 81.41 -28.29
C GLU A 556 -101.13 80.46 -27.83
N LEU A 557 -100.81 79.21 -27.48
CA LEU A 557 -101.79 78.25 -26.95
C LEU A 557 -102.46 78.75 -25.66
N ASP A 558 -101.66 79.23 -24.70
CA ASP A 558 -102.10 79.78 -23.41
C ASP A 558 -103.02 81.02 -23.59
N THR A 559 -103.03 81.68 -24.77
CA THR A 559 -104.05 82.70 -25.12
C THR A 559 -105.36 82.06 -25.60
N THR A 560 -105.31 81.11 -26.53
CA THR A 560 -106.52 80.47 -27.09
C THR A 560 -107.29 79.64 -26.05
N GLU A 561 -106.62 79.04 -25.07
CA GLU A 561 -107.28 78.26 -24.00
C GLU A 561 -108.13 79.16 -23.09
N ARG A 562 -107.70 80.41 -22.84
CA ARG A 562 -108.47 81.39 -22.05
C ARG A 562 -109.77 81.78 -22.74
N GLU A 563 -109.71 82.09 -24.03
CA GLU A 563 -110.88 82.47 -24.83
C GLU A 563 -111.93 81.34 -24.84
N ALA A 564 -111.49 80.10 -25.07
CA ALA A 564 -112.37 78.93 -25.07
C ALA A 564 -113.02 78.63 -23.69
N GLN A 565 -112.32 78.92 -22.59
CA GLN A 565 -112.83 78.71 -21.23
C GLN A 565 -113.89 79.77 -20.85
N GLU A 566 -113.79 81.01 -21.33
CA GLU A 566 -114.83 82.03 -21.11
C GLU A 566 -116.16 81.67 -21.79
N ASP A 567 -116.13 81.18 -23.03
CA ASP A 567 -117.34 80.75 -23.76
C ASP A 567 -118.03 79.55 -23.10
N LYS A 568 -117.25 78.62 -22.57
CA LYS A 568 -117.76 77.44 -21.85
C LYS A 568 -118.54 77.84 -20.59
N GLU A 569 -118.05 78.81 -19.82
CA GLU A 569 -118.72 79.24 -18.60
C GLU A 569 -119.94 80.13 -18.91
N ARG A 570 -119.93 80.89 -20.02
CA ARG A 570 -121.14 81.54 -20.58
C ARG A 570 -122.25 80.51 -20.88
N ALA A 571 -121.92 79.41 -21.55
CA ALA A 571 -122.90 78.38 -21.90
C ALA A 571 -123.47 77.63 -20.67
N LYS A 572 -122.63 77.38 -19.66
CA LYS A 572 -122.98 76.69 -18.41
C LYS A 572 -124.04 77.45 -17.60
N ASN A 573 -123.88 78.77 -17.45
CA ASN A 573 -124.84 79.62 -16.74
C ASN A 573 -126.22 79.62 -17.40
N MET A 574 -126.28 79.52 -18.73
CA MET A 574 -127.54 79.44 -19.50
C MET A 574 -128.35 78.19 -19.14
N ILE A 575 -127.67 77.05 -18.95
CA ILE A 575 -128.31 75.75 -18.66
C ILE A 575 -128.89 75.73 -17.24
N GLU A 576 -128.24 76.37 -16.27
CA GLU A 576 -128.70 76.39 -14.88
C GLU A 576 -130.06 77.10 -14.72
N VAL A 577 -130.28 78.20 -15.44
CA VAL A 577 -131.57 78.93 -15.46
C VAL A 577 -132.70 78.02 -15.93
N VAL A 578 -132.56 77.43 -17.12
CA VAL A 578 -133.57 76.53 -17.72
C VAL A 578 -133.84 75.30 -16.84
N THR A 579 -132.80 74.77 -16.19
CA THR A 579 -132.92 73.60 -15.30
C THR A 579 -133.74 73.90 -14.03
N ASN A 580 -133.80 75.17 -13.59
CA ASN A 580 -134.55 75.56 -12.41
C ASN A 580 -136.02 75.86 -12.71
N GLU A 581 -136.33 76.45 -13.88
CA GLU A 581 -137.72 76.64 -14.34
C GLU A 581 -138.45 75.31 -14.58
N MET A 582 -137.75 74.30 -15.10
CA MET A 582 -138.32 72.95 -15.28
C MET A 582 -138.76 72.31 -13.94
N LYS A 583 -138.05 72.58 -12.85
CA LYS A 583 -138.35 72.02 -11.51
C LYS A 583 -139.59 72.67 -10.88
N THR A 584 -139.85 73.95 -11.13
CA THR A 584 -141.03 74.64 -10.59
C THR A 584 -142.30 74.21 -11.31
N LEU A 585 -142.28 74.09 -12.65
CA LEU A 585 -143.44 73.56 -13.41
C LEU A 585 -143.85 72.16 -12.97
N LYS A 586 -142.89 71.25 -12.74
CA LYS A 586 -143.22 69.87 -12.38
C LYS A 586 -144.01 69.78 -11.05
N LYS A 587 -143.65 70.59 -10.05
CA LYS A 587 -144.31 70.57 -8.74
C LYS A 587 -145.78 71.04 -8.78
N SER A 588 -146.11 72.03 -9.61
CA SER A 588 -147.48 72.55 -9.67
C SER A 588 -148.45 71.54 -10.30
N LEU A 589 -148.01 70.76 -11.28
CA LEU A 589 -148.82 69.73 -11.94
C LEU A 589 -149.26 68.63 -10.97
N GLU A 590 -148.32 68.08 -10.19
CA GLU A 590 -148.59 67.03 -9.20
C GLU A 590 -149.58 67.49 -8.09
N GLU A 591 -149.69 68.80 -7.84
CA GLU A 591 -150.60 69.35 -6.81
C GLU A 591 -152.03 69.58 -7.33
N VAL A 592 -152.24 69.66 -8.65
CA VAL A 592 -153.58 69.71 -9.27
C VAL A 592 -154.20 68.32 -9.30
N GLU A 593 -153.45 67.32 -9.78
CA GLU A 593 -153.89 65.93 -9.93
C GLU A 593 -154.39 65.30 -8.61
N ARG A 594 -153.80 65.70 -7.46
CA ARG A 594 -154.27 65.28 -6.13
C ARG A 594 -155.62 65.90 -5.74
N ARG A 595 -155.88 67.16 -6.10
CA ARG A 595 -157.13 67.87 -5.73
C ARG A 595 -158.34 67.36 -6.51
N GLU A 596 -158.16 67.08 -7.80
CA GLU A 596 -159.22 66.55 -8.65
C GLU A 596 -159.77 65.21 -8.12
N LYS A 597 -158.87 64.30 -7.75
CA LYS A 597 -159.22 62.96 -7.27
C LYS A 597 -160.10 62.98 -5.99
N GLN A 598 -159.78 63.86 -5.04
CA GLN A 598 -160.54 64.02 -3.79
C GLN A 598 -161.98 64.51 -4.01
N LEU A 599 -162.22 65.32 -5.04
CA LEU A 599 -163.56 65.84 -5.36
C LEU A 599 -164.48 64.78 -5.97
N VAL A 600 -163.93 63.84 -6.74
CA VAL A 600 -164.68 62.71 -7.31
C VAL A 600 -165.16 61.77 -6.20
N ASP A 601 -164.25 61.35 -5.32
CA ASP A 601 -164.56 60.45 -4.20
C ASP A 601 -165.66 61.02 -3.28
N PHE A 602 -165.59 62.32 -2.97
CA PHE A 602 -166.59 63.03 -2.15
C PHE A 602 -167.99 63.03 -2.78
N ARG A 603 -168.07 63.22 -4.11
CA ARG A 603 -169.33 63.25 -4.87
C ARG A 603 -170.04 61.90 -4.88
N GLU A 604 -169.29 60.79 -4.88
CA GLU A 604 -169.85 59.44 -4.80
C GLU A 604 -170.43 59.13 -3.41
N VAL A 605 -169.72 59.51 -2.33
CA VAL A 605 -170.14 59.26 -0.94
C VAL A 605 -171.45 59.98 -0.62
N ILE A 606 -171.59 61.26 -0.96
CA ILE A 606 -172.84 62.00 -0.72
C ILE A 606 -174.01 61.40 -1.52
N SER A 607 -173.78 60.98 -2.77
CA SER A 607 -174.82 60.35 -3.59
C SER A 607 -175.38 59.07 -2.94
N LYS A 608 -174.52 58.27 -2.30
CA LYS A 608 -174.92 57.08 -1.53
C LYS A 608 -175.69 57.40 -0.25
N MET A 609 -175.31 58.46 0.48
CA MET A 609 -175.99 58.83 1.73
C MET A 609 -177.39 59.42 1.54
N LEU A 610 -177.71 59.95 0.36
CA LEU A 610 -179.01 60.61 0.08
C LEU A 610 -180.09 59.67 -0.49
N GLY A 611 -179.82 58.36 -0.62
CA GLY A 611 -180.80 57.38 -1.09
C GLY A 611 -181.23 57.52 -2.56
N LEU A 612 -180.43 58.22 -3.38
CA LEU A 612 -180.72 58.45 -4.79
C LEU A 612 -180.27 57.23 -5.63
N ASN A 613 -181.17 56.67 -6.44
CA ASN A 613 -180.88 55.46 -7.22
C ASN A 613 -179.79 55.70 -8.28
N MET A 614 -178.74 54.88 -8.24
CA MET A 614 -177.42 55.18 -8.83
C MET A 614 -177.28 54.85 -10.33
N THR A 615 -178.37 54.57 -11.05
CA THR A 615 -178.35 54.02 -12.42
C THR A 615 -178.33 55.06 -13.55
N SER A 616 -177.89 56.30 -13.28
CA SER A 616 -177.70 57.33 -14.30
C SER A 616 -176.38 58.08 -14.08
N LEU A 617 -175.54 58.15 -15.12
CA LEU A 617 -174.21 58.78 -15.09
C LEU A 617 -174.27 60.33 -15.14
N ALA A 618 -175.39 60.92 -14.71
CA ALA A 618 -175.63 62.36 -14.71
C ALA A 618 -176.62 62.75 -13.60
N LEU A 619 -176.27 62.50 -12.34
CA LEU A 619 -176.88 63.20 -11.20
C LEU A 619 -176.46 64.69 -11.26
N PRO A 620 -177.38 65.65 -11.46
CA PRO A 620 -177.04 67.07 -11.45
C PRO A 620 -176.97 67.59 -10.01
N ASP A 621 -176.00 68.45 -9.70
CA ASP A 621 -175.67 68.78 -8.31
C ASP A 621 -176.81 69.47 -7.53
N TYR A 622 -177.77 70.10 -8.22
CA TYR A 622 -178.94 70.72 -7.59
C TYR A 622 -179.87 69.69 -6.89
N GLU A 623 -179.90 68.43 -7.32
CA GLU A 623 -180.71 67.38 -6.67
C GLU A 623 -180.07 66.95 -5.33
N ILE A 624 -178.74 66.87 -5.30
CA ILE A 624 -177.96 66.63 -4.08
C ILE A 624 -178.17 67.78 -3.09
N ILE A 625 -178.05 69.03 -3.56
CA ILE A 625 -178.28 70.24 -2.76
C ILE A 625 -179.71 70.26 -2.18
N ARG A 626 -180.74 70.07 -3.00
CA ARG A 626 -182.17 70.08 -2.58
C ARG A 626 -182.55 68.97 -1.59
N CYS A 627 -181.71 67.95 -1.42
CA CYS A 627 -181.86 66.94 -0.37
C CYS A 627 -181.07 67.31 0.89
N LEU A 628 -179.85 67.83 0.76
CA LEU A 628 -179.06 68.34 1.89
C LEU A 628 -179.73 69.53 2.58
N GLU A 629 -180.31 70.48 1.83
CA GLU A 629 -181.04 71.63 2.38
C GLU A 629 -182.23 71.21 3.27
N ARG A 630 -182.93 70.13 2.91
CA ARG A 630 -184.01 69.56 3.74
C ARG A 630 -183.49 68.85 4.99
N LEU A 631 -182.28 68.29 4.95
CA LEU A 631 -181.63 67.70 6.12
C LEU A 631 -181.15 68.79 7.10
N ILE A 632 -180.51 69.86 6.59
CA ILE A 632 -179.86 70.90 7.38
C ILE A 632 -180.86 71.73 8.21
N HIS A 633 -182.13 71.82 7.79
CA HIS A 633 -183.20 72.46 8.59
C HIS A 633 -183.59 71.67 9.86
N SER A 634 -183.10 70.44 10.07
CA SER A 634 -183.58 69.55 11.16
C SER A 634 -182.81 69.60 12.48
N HIS A 635 -181.61 70.21 12.54
CA HIS A 635 -180.82 70.29 13.78
C HIS A 635 -180.08 71.62 13.96
N GLN A 636 -180.37 72.32 15.07
CA GLN A 636 -179.61 73.45 15.59
C GLN A 636 -178.95 73.12 16.94
N HIS A 637 -177.94 73.93 17.29
CA HIS A 637 -177.36 74.20 18.62
C HIS A 637 -176.07 73.47 19.10
N TYR A 638 -175.21 74.32 19.70
CA TYR A 638 -174.14 74.13 20.69
C TYR A 638 -172.65 73.97 20.29
N PHE A 639 -171.82 74.80 20.96
CA PHE A 639 -170.35 74.94 21.03
C PHE A 639 -169.58 75.28 19.72
N VAL A 640 -168.75 76.34 19.55
CA VAL A 640 -168.03 77.37 20.36
C VAL A 640 -166.52 77.11 20.59
N THR A 641 -165.73 78.20 20.62
CA THR A 641 -164.24 78.37 20.79
C THR A 641 -163.35 77.93 19.61
N CYS A 642 -162.24 78.62 19.26
CA CYS A 642 -161.60 79.86 19.76
C CYS A 642 -160.88 80.64 18.62
N ALA A 643 -160.30 81.83 18.89
CA ALA A 643 -159.67 82.74 17.90
C ALA A 643 -158.24 83.22 18.33
N CYS A 644 -157.67 84.24 17.63
CA CYS A 644 -156.39 84.98 17.87
C CYS A 644 -155.08 84.35 17.28
N LEU A 645 -153.88 84.99 17.11
CA LEU A 645 -153.28 86.37 16.94
C LEU A 645 -151.73 86.18 16.74
N GLN A 646 -150.81 87.06 16.24
CA GLN A 646 -150.75 88.36 15.51
C GLN A 646 -149.31 88.60 14.88
N ASP A 647 -149.17 89.57 13.95
CA ASP A 647 -148.03 90.47 13.56
C ASP A 647 -146.49 90.20 13.80
N VAL A 648 -145.66 90.45 12.74
CA VAL A 648 -144.49 91.42 12.56
C VAL A 648 -143.36 91.54 13.65
N PRO A 649 -142.05 91.94 13.39
CA PRO A 649 -141.28 92.27 12.17
C PRO A 649 -140.15 91.23 11.81
N PRO A 650 -138.78 91.34 12.01
CA PRO A 650 -137.84 92.35 12.58
C PRO A 650 -136.85 93.02 11.55
N ARG A 651 -135.61 93.44 11.94
CA ARG A 651 -134.62 94.27 11.17
C ARG A 651 -133.17 94.15 11.72
N GLY A 652 -132.10 94.21 10.89
CA GLY A 652 -130.78 94.82 11.28
C GLY A 652 -129.42 94.07 11.13
N GLU A 653 -128.51 94.67 10.33
CA GLU A 653 -127.06 94.98 10.57
C GLU A 653 -125.96 93.97 11.00
N ARG A 654 -124.81 94.00 10.28
CA ARG A 654 -123.45 94.23 10.86
C ARG A 654 -122.41 94.73 9.81
N HIS A 655 -121.30 95.32 10.26
CA HIS A 655 -120.22 95.96 9.45
C HIS A 655 -118.80 95.44 9.76
N THR A 656 -117.90 95.50 8.77
CA THR A 656 -116.46 95.96 8.80
C THR A 656 -116.01 96.16 7.34
N GLN A 657 -115.56 97.33 6.86
CA GLN A 657 -114.19 97.92 6.93
C GLN A 657 -113.08 96.96 6.46
N SER A 658 -112.17 97.31 5.54
CA SER A 658 -111.41 98.58 5.39
C SER A 658 -111.17 99.09 3.93
N HIS A 659 -110.53 100.27 3.78
CA HIS A 659 -110.21 100.95 2.50
C HIS A 659 -108.76 100.80 2.02
N LEU A 660 -108.52 100.92 0.70
CA LEU A 660 -107.60 101.83 -0.04
C LEU A 660 -107.61 101.38 -1.53
N LYS A 661 -107.84 102.20 -2.58
CA LYS A 661 -107.08 103.35 -3.14
C LYS A 661 -105.68 102.94 -3.65
N LEU A 662 -105.17 103.34 -4.84
CA LEU A 662 -105.65 104.31 -5.86
C LEU A 662 -104.94 104.10 -7.23
N LEU A 663 -105.54 104.65 -8.30
CA LEU A 663 -104.93 105.19 -9.54
C LEU A 663 -104.22 104.30 -10.59
N HIS A 664 -104.67 104.54 -11.84
CA HIS A 664 -104.07 104.34 -13.17
C HIS A 664 -103.75 102.94 -13.68
#